data_AF-A0A2N2N423-F1
#
_entry.id   AF-A0A2N2N423-F1
#
_cell.length_a   1.000
_cell.length_b   1.000
_cell.length_c   1.000
_cell.angle_alpha   90.00
_cell.angle_beta   90.00
_cell.angle_gamma   90.00
#
_symmetry.space_group_name_H-M   'P 1'
#
loop_
_entity.id
_entity.type
_entity.pdbx_description
1 polymer ?
#
loop_
_entity_poly.entity_id
_entity_poly.type
_entity_poly.pdbx_seq_one_letter_code
_entity_poly.pdbx_strand_id
1 'polypeptide(L)'
;MAQEILLNLHCHSMFSDGELTPESLAELLAAKNVRYASLTDHDTIEGQHRFQTALKKLGVEFIPGVELTTFLNGQEVHLLGYGFNVDDPDLNSTMLSLRQSKALDNVSIAGSMRKRSANHIDSDKIHHRTTVQSGTIETRDAIRLLHQAGGCVLLAHPLTINKDPEKLIPIIKKLKALGLDGIEAVYTEYSQSDQKMLRDCADAEDLLVSAGTDFHAKLHDLSVELERERWVKLRSKIFSGQGFLRSTKSNFIDQSGHQAAPHKTTERHHHFQKRSFILRIFLPTFLAIALFLTAIWVFVIPSFENTLLDRKRELIRELTNSAISILTSYHKEELAGSLYREEAQALAIDRVQSLRYGAEDKDYFWIQDLKPTMIMHPYRPELNGEDLLDFKDARGVRIFVEFSNLVQREGEGYIDYVWQWKDDPDRLEPKESFVKLFEPWDWIIGTGIYIDDVNQEIAKIEKDITTTSVVVSVIIILLLLYVLQQSLQIEKGRQDVLDELKESTERYHTVIETMTEGTLLVIDNRCRYANSTFINMIGYSETQLPFLDLEDILPRSPENQEIWENVAQTDATKVSLGKAVDGFLQNKEGQLIDCILMLNPIQYANQEGFILLARDIAHQSNFVASDGLSKAVKIIDVGVFRARAVRRGVFLEINPAGYGLLPEECKTDGAQPSLADLFPDTFEFDHFINDLKRKGQINEYILKLNASNDRSLTIALSATLELDEAGQPYLITGMLKDVTQTQKLLADREAQINKLQASLLFFHEPLSKLERALVTGETNTTIQQVSKRMSDKNMSAALITADNGDALGIITDHDLRDRVIAQKTDSNKPAFSVMTSPIVRINENAMIYEAIIKMEEKGVRHLAVENDSGQIVNLVDSKMLAQFPRYGAYILTQEIAKTTTLDDLVTTNQRKNKAVKVLIESSHNVRHATSMLSSIYDASTERLINFALEEFGPPPTPFAFIGMGSQGRQEPTLVTDQDNGIIYMASAEHQPYFLALGERISQGLDAIGASYCDGKVMASNPAWCKPLEAWKRDFNLRINNPEAQQMVDLSIFFDFRLIHGDMQLVQDLRKHLSLSLQDRHDFFHLFAKQAQKFKAPTRGISSGLLGIGSVDSGEREINLKDLIMPIVNFARLYALKNNIQQTNTLERMSILAERGIISTNTCDEMSTTYEYVLLMRLKNQISQIDENQQPDNTVQLGKLADLHQTRLHEALALISVLQKRISFDFLGGIQ
;
A
#
# COMPACT_ATOMS: atom_id res chain seq x y z
N MET A 1 25.90 14.43 44.30
CA MET A 1 25.90 13.63 43.07
C MET A 1 26.40 12.23 43.38
N ALA A 2 26.06 11.24 42.55
CA ALA A 2 26.39 9.84 42.78
C ALA A 2 27.91 9.66 42.95
N GLN A 3 28.33 8.98 44.01
CA GLN A 3 29.72 8.55 44.23
C GLN A 3 30.18 7.53 43.16
N GLU A 4 29.22 6.99 42.41
CA GLU A 4 29.35 5.89 41.47
C GLU A 4 28.87 6.28 40.07
N ILE A 5 29.55 5.75 39.06
CA ILE A 5 29.29 5.97 37.64
C ILE A 5 28.81 4.67 37.03
N LEU A 6 27.64 4.72 36.38
CA LEU A 6 27.09 3.61 35.59
C LEU A 6 27.82 3.50 34.25
N LEU A 7 28.52 2.39 34.06
CA LEU A 7 29.27 2.09 32.85
C LEU A 7 29.15 0.59 32.51
N ASN A 8 29.55 0.22 31.30
CA ASN A 8 29.79 -1.18 30.93
C ASN A 8 30.99 -1.28 30.00
N LEU A 9 32.14 -1.71 30.53
CA LEU A 9 33.37 -1.82 29.75
C LEU A 9 33.65 -3.24 29.26
N HIS A 10 32.77 -4.21 29.52
CA HIS A 10 32.95 -5.60 29.09
C HIS A 10 31.61 -6.19 28.64
N CYS A 11 31.40 -6.23 27.32
CA CYS A 11 30.21 -6.80 26.71
C CYS A 11 30.48 -7.27 25.28
N HIS A 12 29.70 -8.26 24.84
CA HIS A 12 29.88 -8.97 23.57
C HIS A 12 28.68 -8.81 22.66
N SER A 13 28.94 -8.85 21.36
CA SER A 13 27.95 -8.80 20.29
C SER A 13 27.99 -10.07 19.44
N MET A 14 27.07 -10.15 18.48
CA MET A 14 27.02 -11.24 17.50
C MET A 14 28.25 -11.37 16.61
N PHE A 15 29.21 -10.43 16.67
CA PHE A 15 30.47 -10.52 15.94
C PHE A 15 31.48 -11.48 16.61
N SER A 16 31.25 -11.84 17.87
CA SER A 16 31.95 -12.90 18.57
C SER A 16 30.96 -13.97 19.04
N ASP A 17 30.51 -13.93 20.29
CA ASP A 17 29.68 -14.92 20.96
C ASP A 17 28.48 -14.32 21.73
N GLY A 18 28.23 -13.01 21.59
CA GLY A 18 26.99 -12.37 22.05
C GLY A 18 25.78 -12.70 21.17
N GLU A 19 24.56 -12.66 21.73
CA GLU A 19 23.31 -12.89 20.97
C GLU A 19 22.76 -11.63 20.28
N LEU A 20 23.20 -10.44 20.70
CA LEU A 20 22.65 -9.18 20.24
C LEU A 20 23.49 -8.51 19.15
N THR A 21 22.82 -7.79 18.25
CA THR A 21 23.50 -6.87 17.33
C THR A 21 24.14 -5.72 18.12
N PRO A 22 25.22 -5.11 17.62
CA PRO A 22 25.79 -3.91 18.24
C PRO A 22 24.75 -2.79 18.47
N GLU A 23 23.84 -2.57 17.53
CA GLU A 23 22.80 -1.56 17.64
C GLU A 23 21.81 -1.86 18.78
N SER A 24 21.34 -3.10 18.87
CA SER A 24 20.42 -3.53 19.94
C SER A 24 21.08 -3.47 21.31
N LEU A 25 22.37 -3.80 21.40
CA LEU A 25 23.14 -3.69 22.64
C LEU A 25 23.27 -2.22 23.07
N ALA A 26 23.55 -1.31 22.12
CA ALA A 26 23.62 0.12 22.39
C ALA A 26 22.28 0.70 22.90
N GLU A 27 21.15 0.26 22.32
CA GLU A 27 19.81 0.65 22.77
C GLU A 27 19.51 0.21 24.21
N LEU A 28 19.89 -1.02 24.58
CA LEU A 28 19.70 -1.52 25.94
C LEU A 28 20.58 -0.80 26.97
N LEU A 29 21.83 -0.50 26.62
CA LEU A 29 22.74 0.27 27.48
C LEU A 29 22.21 1.70 27.71
N ALA A 30 21.72 2.35 26.64
CA ALA A 30 21.08 3.65 26.75
C ALA A 30 19.83 3.61 27.64
N ALA A 31 18.98 2.59 27.49
CA ALA A 31 17.79 2.41 28.33
C ALA A 31 18.11 2.21 29.83
N LYS A 32 19.34 1.76 30.15
CA LYS A 32 19.85 1.57 31.51
C LYS A 32 20.61 2.78 32.05
N ASN A 33 20.62 3.92 31.34
CA ASN A 33 21.37 5.12 31.68
C ASN A 33 22.88 4.91 31.82
N VAL A 34 23.43 3.92 31.09
CA VAL A 34 24.88 3.70 31.00
C VAL A 34 25.52 4.93 30.36
N ARG A 35 26.59 5.44 30.98
CA ARG A 35 27.28 6.66 30.50
C ARG A 35 28.41 6.35 29.53
N TYR A 36 29.17 5.29 29.82
CA TYR A 36 30.35 4.88 29.08
C TYR A 36 30.24 3.41 28.74
N ALA A 37 30.46 3.07 27.48
CA ALA A 37 30.37 1.71 27.00
C ALA A 37 31.56 1.32 26.12
N SER A 38 32.00 0.07 26.24
CA SER A 38 33.02 -0.52 25.39
C SER A 38 32.53 -1.88 24.89
N LEU A 39 32.57 -2.08 23.58
CA LEU A 39 32.31 -3.38 22.97
C LEU A 39 33.64 -4.13 22.92
N THR A 40 33.71 -5.27 23.61
CA THR A 40 34.94 -6.04 23.82
C THR A 40 34.80 -7.43 23.23
N ASP A 41 34.29 -7.54 22.01
CA ASP A 41 34.12 -8.82 21.31
C ASP A 41 35.41 -9.65 21.33
N HIS A 42 35.27 -10.98 21.47
CA HIS A 42 36.40 -11.91 21.45
C HIS A 42 37.17 -11.86 20.12
N ASP A 43 38.45 -11.51 20.21
CA ASP A 43 39.44 -11.55 19.12
C ASP A 43 39.00 -10.80 17.84
N THR A 44 38.10 -9.81 17.94
CA THR A 44 37.61 -9.02 16.80
C THR A 44 37.20 -7.60 17.19
N ILE A 45 37.27 -6.69 16.22
CA ILE A 45 36.81 -5.31 16.35
C ILE A 45 35.78 -4.93 15.27
N GLU A 46 35.30 -5.90 14.48
CA GLU A 46 34.39 -5.66 13.34
C GLU A 46 33.06 -4.98 13.76
N GLY A 47 32.58 -5.25 14.98
CA GLY A 47 31.37 -4.65 15.53
C GLY A 47 31.52 -3.19 15.98
N GLN A 48 32.75 -2.70 16.18
CA GLN A 48 33.01 -1.41 16.87
C GLN A 48 32.40 -0.21 16.15
N HIS A 49 32.53 -0.09 14.82
CA HIS A 49 32.02 1.07 14.09
C HIS A 49 30.48 1.16 14.17
N ARG A 50 29.80 0.01 14.09
CA ARG A 50 28.33 -0.08 14.21
C ARG A 50 27.89 0.31 15.62
N PHE A 51 28.56 -0.23 16.64
CA PHE A 51 28.31 0.09 18.03
C PHE A 51 28.51 1.57 18.34
N GLN A 52 29.64 2.14 17.94
CA GLN A 52 29.98 3.55 18.12
C GLN A 52 28.94 4.47 17.47
N THR A 53 28.52 4.15 16.24
CA THR A 53 27.52 4.93 15.51
C THR A 53 26.16 4.89 16.21
N ALA A 54 25.77 3.74 16.77
CA ALA A 54 24.53 3.58 17.52
C ALA A 54 24.57 4.33 18.86
N LEU A 55 25.61 4.14 19.67
CA LEU A 55 25.79 4.83 20.95
C LEU A 55 25.82 6.35 20.80
N LYS A 56 26.48 6.87 19.74
CA LYS A 56 26.53 8.31 19.46
C LYS A 56 25.14 8.92 19.23
N LYS A 57 24.22 8.19 18.59
CA LYS A 57 22.82 8.64 18.40
C LYS A 57 22.02 8.61 19.70
N LEU A 58 22.39 7.71 20.62
CA LEU A 58 21.70 7.47 21.89
C LEU A 58 22.31 8.25 23.07
N GLY A 59 23.38 9.01 22.83
CA GLY A 59 24.02 9.86 23.83
C GLY A 59 24.87 9.10 24.86
N VAL A 60 25.36 7.90 24.54
CA VAL A 60 26.31 7.12 25.36
C VAL A 60 27.71 7.24 24.74
N GLU A 61 28.74 7.45 25.56
CA GLU A 61 30.11 7.66 25.06
C GLU A 61 30.85 6.34 24.86
N PHE A 62 31.51 6.19 23.71
CA PHE A 62 32.15 4.95 23.28
C PHE A 62 33.66 4.93 23.55
N ILE A 63 34.16 3.81 24.06
CA ILE A 63 35.60 3.54 24.20
C ILE A 63 35.95 2.32 23.34
N PRO A 64 36.94 2.42 22.42
CA PRO A 64 37.44 1.26 21.68
C PRO A 64 37.90 0.15 22.63
N GLY A 65 37.38 -1.06 22.43
CA GLY A 65 37.57 -2.22 23.31
C GLY A 65 37.78 -3.51 22.53
N VAL A 66 38.53 -4.45 23.10
CA VAL A 66 38.63 -5.83 22.58
C VAL A 66 38.98 -6.77 23.72
N GLU A 67 38.44 -7.99 23.69
CA GLU A 67 38.91 -9.07 24.54
C GLU A 67 39.78 -10.03 23.73
N LEU A 68 41.08 -10.11 24.06
CA LEU A 68 42.01 -11.02 23.40
C LEU A 68 42.15 -12.31 24.20
N THR A 69 42.01 -13.44 23.51
CA THR A 69 42.26 -14.77 24.03
C THR A 69 43.76 -15.07 24.00
N THR A 70 44.37 -15.31 25.16
CA THR A 70 45.81 -15.52 25.31
C THR A 70 46.13 -16.74 26.15
N PHE A 71 47.39 -17.19 26.13
CA PHE A 71 47.83 -18.32 26.93
C PHE A 71 49.00 -17.93 27.84
N LEU A 72 48.89 -18.28 29.12
CA LEU A 72 49.95 -18.16 30.12
C LEU A 72 50.32 -19.56 30.59
N ASN A 73 51.52 -20.04 30.22
CA ASN A 73 51.99 -21.40 30.57
C ASN A 73 50.99 -22.51 30.13
N GLY A 74 50.31 -22.34 28.99
CA GLY A 74 49.31 -23.29 28.48
C GLY A 74 47.91 -23.19 29.13
N GLN A 75 47.70 -22.27 30.07
CA GLN A 75 46.37 -21.93 30.58
C GLN A 75 45.82 -20.71 29.83
N GLU A 76 44.56 -20.79 29.40
CA GLU A 76 43.85 -19.69 28.74
C GLU A 76 43.58 -18.53 29.71
N VAL A 77 43.85 -17.32 29.24
CA VAL A 77 43.72 -16.06 29.98
C VAL A 77 43.22 -14.99 29.01
N HIS A 78 42.18 -14.27 29.39
CA HIS A 78 41.65 -13.19 28.58
C HIS A 78 42.17 -11.82 29.02
N LEU A 79 42.51 -10.98 28.04
CA LEU A 79 42.98 -9.62 28.26
C LEU A 79 42.04 -8.63 27.59
N LEU A 80 41.58 -7.64 28.36
CA LEU A 80 40.82 -6.50 27.87
C LEU A 80 41.79 -5.41 27.43
N GLY A 81 41.67 -4.97 26.17
CA GLY A 81 42.39 -3.82 25.64
C GLY A 81 41.46 -2.62 25.46
N TYR A 82 41.82 -1.46 26.01
CA TYR A 82 41.04 -0.22 25.86
C TYR A 82 41.84 0.91 25.21
N GLY A 83 41.19 1.71 24.37
CA GLY A 83 41.75 2.96 23.84
C GLY A 83 42.96 2.81 22.92
N PHE A 84 43.11 1.64 22.29
CA PHE A 84 44.11 1.38 21.27
C PHE A 84 43.72 2.01 19.91
N ASN A 85 44.69 2.08 19.00
CA ASN A 85 44.45 2.44 17.61
C ASN A 85 43.78 1.29 16.87
N VAL A 86 42.50 1.47 16.50
CA VAL A 86 41.71 0.46 15.76
C VAL A 86 42.28 0.15 14.36
N ASP A 87 43.05 1.07 13.79
CA ASP A 87 43.68 0.90 12.46
C ASP A 87 45.07 0.24 12.55
N ASP A 88 45.49 -0.24 13.72
CA ASP A 88 46.80 -0.88 13.88
C ASP A 88 46.88 -2.21 13.09
N PRO A 89 47.76 -2.32 12.08
CA PRO A 89 47.80 -3.47 11.19
C PRO A 89 48.29 -4.75 11.87
N ASP A 90 49.16 -4.64 12.88
CA ASP A 90 49.73 -5.78 13.59
C ASP A 90 48.69 -6.37 14.55
N LEU A 91 47.92 -5.52 15.23
CA LEU A 91 46.79 -5.94 16.06
C LEU A 91 45.70 -6.61 15.21
N ASN A 92 45.30 -5.98 14.10
CA ASN A 92 44.26 -6.49 13.21
C ASN A 92 44.62 -7.82 12.55
N SER A 93 45.86 -7.97 12.07
CA SER A 93 46.34 -9.22 11.49
C SER A 93 46.44 -10.35 12.52
N THR A 94 46.83 -10.04 13.76
CA THR A 94 46.89 -11.02 14.86
C THR A 94 45.48 -11.52 15.23
N MET A 95 44.51 -10.62 15.38
CA MET A 95 43.10 -10.98 15.64
C MET A 95 42.49 -11.86 14.54
N LEU A 96 42.77 -11.55 13.27
CA LEU A 96 42.41 -12.40 12.13
C LEU A 96 43.01 -13.80 12.24
N SER A 97 44.28 -13.90 12.64
CA SER A 97 44.97 -15.19 12.81
C SER A 97 44.38 -16.03 13.96
N LEU A 98 44.04 -15.41 15.09
CA LEU A 98 43.43 -16.10 16.24
C LEU A 98 42.05 -16.68 15.87
N ARG A 99 41.23 -15.89 15.15
CA ARG A 99 39.90 -16.33 14.69
C ARG A 99 39.94 -17.46 13.67
N GLN A 100 40.89 -17.42 12.73
CA GLN A 100 41.06 -18.50 11.75
C GLN A 100 41.44 -19.84 12.42
N SER A 101 42.25 -19.80 13.49
CA SER A 101 42.57 -21.00 14.27
C SER A 101 41.34 -21.57 15.00
N LYS A 102 40.57 -20.71 15.70
CA LYS A 102 39.32 -21.13 16.37
C LYS A 102 38.31 -21.74 15.39
N ALA A 103 38.22 -21.23 14.16
CA ALA A 103 37.35 -21.80 13.13
C ALA A 103 37.79 -23.22 12.70
N LEU A 104 39.10 -23.46 12.59
CA LEU A 104 39.66 -24.78 12.28
C LEU A 104 39.49 -25.76 13.45
N ASP A 105 39.63 -25.28 14.69
CA ASP A 105 39.40 -26.08 15.90
C ASP A 105 37.92 -26.41 16.13
N ASN A 106 36.98 -25.50 15.84
CA ASN A 106 35.55 -25.80 15.91
C ASN A 106 35.10 -26.85 14.89
N VAL A 107 35.69 -26.84 13.68
CA VAL A 107 35.49 -27.90 12.67
C VAL A 107 36.14 -29.23 13.14
N SER A 108 37.30 -29.15 13.82
CA SER A 108 37.99 -30.29 14.42
C SER A 108 37.24 -30.89 15.61
N ILE A 109 36.61 -30.09 16.48
CA ILE A 109 35.81 -30.57 17.63
C ILE A 109 34.54 -31.26 17.13
N ALA A 110 33.83 -30.67 16.16
CA ALA A 110 32.72 -31.31 15.47
C ALA A 110 33.15 -32.59 14.72
N GLY A 111 34.39 -32.62 14.21
CA GLY A 111 35.01 -33.80 13.60
C GLY A 111 35.49 -34.87 14.59
N SER A 112 35.93 -34.47 15.79
CA SER A 112 36.54 -35.35 16.81
C SER A 112 35.50 -36.14 17.63
N MET A 113 34.22 -35.74 17.56
CA MET A 113 33.10 -36.61 17.93
C MET A 113 32.86 -37.75 16.91
N ARG A 114 33.58 -37.78 15.78
CA ARG A 114 33.60 -38.88 14.81
C ARG A 114 35.03 -39.40 14.62
N LYS A 115 35.35 -40.46 15.39
CA LYS A 115 36.49 -41.39 15.28
C LYS A 115 37.80 -41.00 15.98
N ARG A 116 38.04 -41.71 17.09
CA ARG A 116 39.34 -42.25 17.49
C ARG A 116 39.90 -43.16 16.39
N SER A 117 41.04 -42.82 15.80
CA SER A 117 42.16 -43.76 15.56
C SER A 117 43.35 -43.10 14.89
N ALA A 118 44.47 -43.17 15.61
CA ALA A 118 45.82 -43.51 15.15
C ALA A 118 46.63 -42.52 14.29
N ASN A 119 47.72 -42.12 14.94
CA ASN A 119 49.10 -42.02 14.47
C ASN A 119 49.65 -40.65 14.03
N HIS A 120 50.94 -40.54 14.31
CA HIS A 120 51.72 -39.38 14.73
C HIS A 120 52.91 -39.22 13.77
N ILE A 121 53.63 -38.09 13.88
CA ILE A 121 55.01 -37.79 13.38
C ILE A 121 55.06 -37.18 11.96
N ASP A 122 55.87 -36.15 11.61
CA ASP A 122 56.80 -35.20 12.26
C ASP A 122 56.86 -33.98 11.35
N SER A 123 57.09 -32.77 11.88
CA SER A 123 57.38 -31.59 11.05
C SER A 123 58.69 -30.96 11.49
N ASP A 124 59.79 -31.50 10.96
CA ASP A 124 61.11 -30.93 11.13
C ASP A 124 61.48 -30.10 9.88
N LYS A 125 61.96 -28.88 10.13
CA LYS A 125 62.49 -27.84 9.20
C LYS A 125 61.46 -26.88 8.57
N ILE A 126 61.48 -25.62 9.02
CA ILE A 126 61.91 -24.43 8.26
C ILE A 126 61.86 -23.19 9.19
N HIS A 127 62.93 -22.39 9.17
CA HIS A 127 63.22 -21.28 10.08
C HIS A 127 62.73 -19.89 9.59
N HIS A 128 62.28 -19.06 10.56
CA HIS A 128 62.30 -17.59 10.68
C HIS A 128 61.42 -16.67 9.78
N ARG A 129 60.32 -16.11 10.34
CA ARG A 129 60.20 -14.72 10.86
C ARG A 129 58.76 -14.41 11.35
N THR A 130 58.66 -14.09 12.65
CA THR A 130 57.62 -13.38 13.41
C THR A 130 56.26 -13.11 12.73
N THR A 131 55.48 -14.16 12.54
CA THR A 131 54.02 -14.13 12.42
C THR A 131 53.53 -15.31 13.24
N VAL A 132 52.48 -15.12 14.06
CA VAL A 132 51.95 -16.17 14.94
C VAL A 132 51.40 -17.30 14.06
N GLN A 133 52.23 -18.29 13.74
CA GLN A 133 51.86 -19.42 12.87
C GLN A 133 51.00 -20.47 13.60
N SER A 134 50.88 -20.38 14.93
CA SER A 134 50.27 -21.42 15.77
C SER A 134 48.82 -21.16 16.18
N GLY A 135 48.20 -20.05 15.76
CA GLY A 135 46.82 -19.75 16.13
C GLY A 135 46.58 -19.43 17.61
N THR A 136 47.64 -19.33 18.42
CA THR A 136 47.62 -18.97 19.84
C THR A 136 48.65 -17.88 20.12
N ILE A 137 48.35 -16.94 21.02
CA ILE A 137 49.27 -15.88 21.44
C ILE A 137 49.60 -16.00 22.93
N GLU A 138 50.89 -15.94 23.26
CA GLU A 138 51.33 -15.89 24.67
C GLU A 138 50.92 -14.56 25.31
N THR A 139 50.44 -14.60 26.55
CA THR A 139 49.92 -13.41 27.27
C THR A 139 50.90 -12.23 27.28
N ARG A 140 52.22 -12.51 27.38
CA ARG A 140 53.26 -11.47 27.33
C ARG A 140 53.26 -10.71 26.00
N ASP A 141 53.10 -11.41 24.89
CA ASP A 141 53.17 -10.82 23.56
C ASP A 141 51.87 -10.09 23.21
N ALA A 142 50.73 -10.57 23.71
CA ALA A 142 49.46 -9.86 23.63
C ALA A 142 49.47 -8.52 24.38
N ILE A 143 50.02 -8.48 25.62
CA ILE A 143 50.19 -7.21 26.37
C ILE A 143 51.02 -6.21 25.57
N ARG A 144 52.15 -6.66 25.01
CA ARG A 144 53.02 -5.81 24.19
C ARG A 144 52.32 -5.29 22.93
N LEU A 145 51.57 -6.15 22.26
CA LEU A 145 50.86 -5.81 21.03
C LEU A 145 49.81 -4.71 21.29
N LEU A 146 48.99 -4.85 22.33
CA LEU A 146 48.01 -3.85 22.70
C LEU A 146 48.66 -2.53 23.15
N HIS A 147 49.79 -2.59 23.87
CA HIS A 147 50.58 -1.40 24.21
C HIS A 147 51.17 -0.70 22.99
N GLN A 148 51.65 -1.45 22.00
CA GLN A 148 52.18 -0.90 20.74
C GLN A 148 51.08 -0.19 19.94
N ALA A 149 49.88 -0.75 19.93
CA ALA A 149 48.68 -0.09 19.40
C ALA A 149 48.22 1.11 20.27
N GLY A 150 48.88 1.37 21.41
CA GLY A 150 48.63 2.52 22.27
C GLY A 150 47.48 2.35 23.25
N GLY A 151 47.02 1.13 23.48
CA GLY A 151 45.94 0.80 24.42
C GLY A 151 46.42 0.51 25.84
N CYS A 152 45.47 0.51 26.77
CA CYS A 152 45.61 0.06 28.15
C CYS A 152 45.19 -1.41 28.27
N VAL A 153 45.96 -2.24 28.98
CA VAL A 153 45.73 -3.69 29.04
C VAL A 153 45.36 -4.15 30.44
N LEU A 154 44.20 -4.79 30.57
CA LEU A 154 43.67 -5.28 31.83
C LEU A 154 43.36 -6.77 31.77
N LEU A 155 43.41 -7.43 32.92
CA LEU A 155 43.02 -8.83 33.06
C LEU A 155 41.49 -8.93 33.15
N ALA A 156 40.86 -9.63 32.21
CA ALA A 156 39.41 -9.89 32.25
C ALA A 156 39.09 -10.93 33.33
N HIS A 157 37.97 -10.76 34.02
CA HIS A 157 37.39 -11.73 34.97
C HIS A 157 38.43 -12.64 35.70
N PRO A 158 39.32 -12.09 36.57
CA PRO A 158 40.49 -12.81 37.10
C PRO A 158 40.24 -14.14 37.83
N LEU A 159 39.07 -14.32 38.46
CA LEU A 159 38.73 -15.54 39.22
C LEU A 159 38.40 -16.75 38.35
N THR A 160 38.27 -16.57 37.02
CA THR A 160 38.17 -17.68 36.06
C THR A 160 39.49 -18.44 35.95
N ILE A 161 40.62 -17.76 36.14
CA ILE A 161 41.97 -18.35 36.10
C ILE A 161 42.21 -19.22 37.34
N ASN A 162 41.83 -18.72 38.52
CA ASN A 162 41.88 -19.48 39.76
C ASN A 162 40.88 -18.92 40.78
N LYS A 163 39.98 -19.78 41.25
CA LYS A 163 38.97 -19.42 42.27
C LYS A 163 39.55 -19.19 43.66
N ASP A 164 40.81 -19.56 43.89
CA ASP A 164 41.53 -19.41 45.17
C ASP A 164 42.34 -18.09 45.18
N PRO A 165 41.90 -17.07 45.94
CA PRO A 165 42.57 -15.77 46.07
C PRO A 165 44.07 -15.83 46.33
N GLU A 166 44.50 -16.74 47.22
CA GLU A 166 45.90 -16.83 47.64
C GLU A 166 46.81 -17.31 46.50
N LYS A 167 46.25 -18.06 45.55
CA LYS A 167 46.96 -18.54 44.35
C LYS A 167 46.82 -17.60 43.16
N LEU A 168 45.78 -16.76 43.13
CA LEU A 168 45.57 -15.77 42.08
C LEU A 168 46.50 -14.56 42.21
N ILE A 169 46.72 -14.06 43.43
CA ILE A 169 47.57 -12.87 43.68
C ILE A 169 49.00 -13.03 43.10
N PRO A 170 49.70 -14.17 43.27
CA PRO A 170 50.99 -14.40 42.62
C PRO A 170 50.95 -14.34 41.08
N ILE A 171 49.84 -14.76 40.46
CA ILE A 171 49.65 -14.72 39.00
C ILE A 171 49.47 -13.27 38.55
N ILE A 172 48.65 -12.49 39.26
CA ILE A 172 48.46 -11.05 38.98
C ILE A 172 49.80 -10.30 39.09
N LYS A 173 50.60 -10.59 40.13
CA LYS A 173 51.95 -10.02 40.29
C LYS A 173 52.88 -10.36 39.13
N LYS A 174 52.81 -11.60 38.64
CA LYS A 174 53.57 -12.04 37.46
C LYS A 174 53.12 -11.30 36.20
N LEU A 175 51.82 -11.12 35.99
CA LEU A 175 51.27 -10.38 34.84
C LEU A 175 51.61 -8.89 34.90
N LYS A 176 51.54 -8.26 36.08
CA LYS A 176 52.03 -6.90 36.31
C LYS A 176 53.50 -6.75 35.92
N ALA A 177 54.36 -7.70 36.30
CA ALA A 177 55.77 -7.70 35.88
C ALA A 177 55.96 -7.87 34.36
N LEU A 178 54.95 -8.38 33.64
CA LEU A 178 54.92 -8.49 32.19
C LEU A 178 54.33 -7.26 31.48
N GLY A 179 53.82 -6.27 32.24
CA GLY A 179 53.28 -5.02 31.72
C GLY A 179 51.76 -4.87 31.85
N LEU A 180 51.07 -5.68 32.65
CA LEU A 180 49.64 -5.49 32.88
C LEU A 180 49.36 -4.13 33.57
N ASP A 181 48.43 -3.33 33.05
CA ASP A 181 48.07 -2.02 33.61
C ASP A 181 46.97 -2.10 34.68
N GLY A 182 46.10 -3.10 34.63
CA GLY A 182 44.97 -3.23 35.54
C GLY A 182 44.26 -4.57 35.54
N ILE A 183 43.19 -4.67 36.32
CA ILE A 183 42.33 -5.86 36.42
C ILE A 183 40.85 -5.48 36.45
N GLU A 184 40.00 -6.36 35.96
CA GLU A 184 38.55 -6.27 36.12
C GLU A 184 38.16 -6.74 37.53
N ALA A 185 38.12 -5.81 38.48
CA ALA A 185 37.80 -6.11 39.88
C ALA A 185 36.30 -5.97 40.18
N VAL A 186 35.54 -5.26 39.35
CA VAL A 186 34.10 -5.07 39.51
C VAL A 186 33.37 -5.81 38.39
N TYR A 187 33.07 -7.08 38.66
CA TYR A 187 32.43 -7.99 37.72
C TYR A 187 31.12 -8.49 38.32
N THR A 188 30.04 -8.48 37.53
CA THR A 188 28.66 -8.70 38.02
C THR A 188 28.46 -10.05 38.69
N GLU A 189 29.19 -11.10 38.29
CA GLU A 189 29.08 -12.43 38.92
C GLU A 189 29.89 -12.58 40.22
N TYR A 190 30.77 -11.63 40.54
CA TYR A 190 31.61 -11.70 41.74
C TYR A 190 30.87 -11.24 42.98
N SER A 191 31.08 -11.95 44.09
CA SER A 191 30.55 -11.55 45.38
C SER A 191 31.19 -10.23 45.84
N GLN A 192 30.51 -9.48 46.72
CA GLN A 192 31.08 -8.24 47.27
C GLN A 192 32.42 -8.45 47.98
N SER A 193 32.64 -9.63 48.60
CA SER A 193 33.93 -9.99 49.20
C SER A 193 35.02 -10.20 48.16
N ASP A 194 34.70 -10.84 47.04
CA ASP A 194 35.64 -11.11 45.94
C ASP A 194 36.04 -9.81 45.23
N GLN A 195 35.07 -8.95 44.93
CA GLN A 195 35.34 -7.65 44.35
C GLN A 195 36.16 -6.77 45.29
N LYS A 196 35.87 -6.79 46.61
CA LYS A 196 36.65 -6.05 47.60
C LYS A 196 38.10 -6.55 47.64
N MET A 197 38.30 -7.86 47.66
CA MET A 197 39.63 -8.46 47.67
C MET A 197 40.43 -8.13 46.40
N LEU A 198 39.80 -8.16 45.22
CA LEU A 198 40.45 -7.76 43.97
C LEU A 198 40.78 -6.27 43.95
N ARG A 199 39.90 -5.40 44.47
CA ARG A 199 40.20 -3.96 44.65
C ARG A 199 41.37 -3.72 45.60
N ASP A 200 41.38 -4.38 46.76
CA ASP A 200 42.48 -4.30 47.73
C ASP A 200 43.81 -4.79 47.11
N CYS A 201 43.76 -5.84 46.27
CA CYS A 201 44.91 -6.33 45.52
C CYS A 201 45.37 -5.33 44.45
N ALA A 202 44.43 -4.71 43.73
CA ALA A 202 44.75 -3.70 42.73
C ALA A 202 45.42 -2.48 43.38
N ASP A 203 44.92 -2.03 44.53
CA ASP A 203 45.49 -0.91 45.28
C ASP A 203 46.89 -1.24 45.84
N ALA A 204 47.08 -2.45 46.39
CA ALA A 204 48.38 -2.90 46.89
C ALA A 204 49.43 -3.02 45.77
N GLU A 205 48.99 -3.33 44.55
CA GLU A 205 49.84 -3.50 43.38
C GLU A 205 49.79 -2.30 42.41
N ASP A 206 49.22 -1.16 42.78
CA ASP A 206 49.12 0.03 41.90
C ASP A 206 48.58 -0.30 40.49
N LEU A 207 47.57 -1.17 40.44
CA LEU A 207 46.88 -1.61 39.23
C LEU A 207 45.56 -0.86 39.06
N LEU A 208 45.18 -0.56 37.82
CA LEU A 208 43.90 0.05 37.48
C LEU A 208 42.74 -0.93 37.68
N VAL A 209 41.56 -0.39 37.96
CA VAL A 209 40.32 -1.16 38.12
C VAL A 209 39.35 -0.86 36.98
N SER A 210 38.91 -1.88 36.27
CA SER A 210 37.77 -1.81 35.34
C SER A 210 36.53 -2.51 35.89
N ALA A 211 35.40 -2.23 35.26
CA ALA A 211 34.09 -2.75 35.59
C ALA A 211 33.31 -3.18 34.33
N GLY A 212 32.68 -4.34 34.40
CA GLY A 212 32.06 -4.96 33.24
C GLY A 212 31.09 -6.09 33.60
N THR A 213 30.20 -6.40 32.67
CA THR A 213 29.15 -7.41 32.87
C THR A 213 29.44 -8.74 32.21
N ASP A 214 30.35 -8.74 31.22
CA ASP A 214 30.60 -9.86 30.30
C ASP A 214 29.31 -10.40 29.66
N PHE A 215 28.51 -9.46 29.15
CA PHE A 215 27.16 -9.78 28.68
C PHE A 215 27.20 -10.50 27.33
N HIS A 216 26.62 -11.70 27.29
CA HIS A 216 26.45 -12.53 26.09
C HIS A 216 24.97 -12.76 25.72
N ALA A 217 24.12 -13.15 26.69
CA ALA A 217 22.64 -13.19 26.57
C ALA A 217 21.88 -13.57 27.86
N LYS A 218 20.63 -13.10 27.97
CA LYS A 218 19.55 -13.36 28.97
C LYS A 218 19.93 -13.59 30.45
N LEU A 219 19.37 -12.71 31.30
CA LEU A 219 19.20 -12.71 32.78
C LEU A 219 20.17 -11.88 33.65
N HIS A 220 21.12 -11.14 33.09
CA HIS A 220 21.98 -10.25 33.89
C HIS A 220 21.74 -8.76 33.61
N ASP A 221 21.96 -7.93 34.64
CA ASP A 221 21.88 -6.48 34.51
C ASP A 221 23.05 -5.97 33.66
N LEU A 222 22.76 -5.06 32.74
CA LEU A 222 23.67 -4.58 31.68
C LEU A 222 24.50 -3.37 32.12
N SER A 223 24.37 -2.93 33.36
CA SER A 223 25.03 -1.76 33.91
C SER A 223 25.79 -2.09 35.20
N VAL A 224 26.99 -1.54 35.35
CA VAL A 224 27.84 -1.71 36.55
C VAL A 224 28.22 -0.35 37.10
N GLU A 225 28.24 -0.25 38.42
CA GLU A 225 28.66 0.94 39.16
C GLU A 225 30.15 0.89 39.46
N LEU A 226 30.87 1.96 39.12
CA LEU A 226 32.28 2.15 39.47
C LEU A 226 32.47 3.47 40.22
N GLU A 227 33.25 3.43 41.30
CA GLU A 227 33.64 4.62 42.07
C GLU A 227 34.28 5.69 41.16
N ARG A 228 33.80 6.94 41.27
CA ARG A 228 34.27 8.05 40.42
C ARG A 228 35.80 8.19 40.41
N GLU A 229 36.46 8.08 41.55
CA GLU A 229 37.92 8.20 41.65
C GLU A 229 38.67 7.15 40.80
N ARG A 230 38.17 5.91 40.79
CA ARG A 230 38.74 4.81 40.00
C ARG A 230 38.50 5.00 38.51
N TRP A 231 37.29 5.45 38.14
CA TRP A 231 36.99 5.85 36.77
C TRP A 231 37.93 6.96 36.27
N VAL A 232 38.17 8.01 37.07
CA VAL A 232 39.09 9.10 36.72
C VAL A 232 40.51 8.58 36.47
N LYS A 233 41.02 7.67 37.31
CA LYS A 233 42.33 7.04 37.12
C LYS A 233 42.39 6.21 35.83
N LEU A 234 41.38 5.40 35.56
CA LEU A 234 41.29 4.57 34.36
C LEU A 234 41.21 5.41 33.08
N ARG A 235 40.27 6.36 33.00
CA ARG A 235 40.09 7.21 31.80
C ARG A 235 41.34 8.07 31.53
N SER A 236 42.01 8.57 32.57
CA SER A 236 43.23 9.37 32.42
C SER A 236 44.37 8.56 31.81
N LYS A 237 44.50 7.28 32.19
CA LYS A 237 45.44 6.36 31.55
C LYS A 237 45.07 6.11 30.09
N ILE A 238 43.79 5.87 29.79
CA ILE A 238 43.30 5.69 28.41
C ILE A 238 43.65 6.92 27.55
N PHE A 239 43.43 8.13 28.08
CA PHE A 239 43.77 9.40 27.42
C PHE A 239 45.26 9.63 27.22
N SER A 240 46.12 9.05 28.07
CA SER A 240 47.57 9.15 27.94
C SER A 240 48.14 8.26 26.84
N GLY A 241 47.37 7.28 26.36
CA GLY A 241 47.75 6.40 25.25
C GLY A 241 47.75 7.14 23.91
N GLN A 242 48.82 6.99 23.12
CA GLN A 242 48.92 7.63 21.79
C GLN A 242 47.89 7.06 20.79
N GLY A 243 47.31 5.89 21.05
CA GLY A 243 46.30 5.25 20.21
C GLY A 243 44.97 6.01 20.20
N PHE A 244 44.48 6.40 21.37
CA PHE A 244 43.22 7.15 21.55
C PHE A 244 43.23 8.54 20.85
N LEU A 245 44.40 9.18 20.78
CA LEU A 245 44.58 10.49 20.11
C LEU A 245 44.85 10.39 18.60
N ARG A 246 45.23 9.20 18.08
CA ARG A 246 45.53 8.99 16.65
C ARG A 246 44.36 8.44 15.85
N SER A 247 43.47 7.65 16.45
CA SER A 247 42.26 7.16 15.75
C SER A 247 41.37 8.30 15.25
N THR A 248 41.56 9.51 15.78
CA THR A 248 40.79 10.73 15.44
C THR A 248 41.47 11.64 14.41
N LYS A 249 42.79 11.51 14.15
CA LYS A 249 43.49 12.28 13.09
C LYS A 249 43.42 11.65 11.69
N SER A 250 42.99 10.39 11.60
CA SER A 250 42.79 9.67 10.31
C SER A 250 41.70 10.30 9.43
N ASN A 251 40.84 11.18 9.98
CA ASN A 251 39.75 11.80 9.21
C ASN A 251 40.01 13.23 8.71
N PHE A 252 41.12 13.90 9.07
CA PHE A 252 41.38 15.27 8.58
C PHE A 252 42.89 15.64 8.59
N ILE A 253 43.54 15.66 7.41
CA ILE A 253 44.33 16.80 6.82
C ILE A 253 45.36 16.37 5.73
N ASP A 254 45.25 17.07 4.59
CA ASP A 254 46.19 17.38 3.48
C ASP A 254 46.92 16.29 2.66
N GLN A 255 46.42 16.06 1.44
CA GLN A 255 47.25 15.74 0.28
C GLN A 255 47.41 16.98 -0.61
N SER A 256 48.39 17.82 -0.32
CA SER A 256 48.93 18.81 -1.26
C SER A 256 50.46 18.87 -1.16
N GLY A 257 51.18 18.21 -2.09
CA GLY A 257 52.59 18.52 -2.37
C GLY A 257 53.58 17.37 -2.63
N HIS A 258 53.72 16.99 -3.91
CA HIS A 258 54.97 16.56 -4.61
C HIS A 258 55.37 15.06 -4.73
N GLN A 259 54.85 14.46 -5.81
CA GLN A 259 55.53 13.79 -6.94
C GLN A 259 56.68 12.79 -6.68
N ALA A 260 56.37 11.50 -6.88
CA ALA A 260 57.25 10.51 -7.49
C ALA A 260 56.46 9.58 -8.45
N ALA A 261 57.16 9.02 -9.45
CA ALA A 261 56.73 8.52 -10.76
C ALA A 261 55.67 7.37 -10.81
N PRO A 262 55.02 7.14 -11.98
CA PRO A 262 53.70 6.53 -12.05
C PRO A 262 53.72 5.00 -12.15
N HIS A 263 53.20 4.34 -11.12
CA HIS A 263 52.56 3.02 -11.27
C HIS A 263 51.10 3.13 -10.83
N LYS A 264 50.20 2.82 -11.78
CA LYS A 264 48.76 3.08 -11.76
C LYS A 264 48.01 2.18 -10.77
N THR A 265 47.50 2.79 -9.70
CA THR A 265 46.23 2.42 -9.07
C THR A 265 45.39 3.69 -8.98
N THR A 266 44.32 3.73 -9.76
CA THR A 266 43.48 4.92 -9.95
C THR A 266 42.43 5.03 -8.86
N GLU A 267 42.69 5.82 -7.81
CA GLU A 267 41.63 6.46 -7.03
C GLU A 267 41.33 7.84 -7.62
N ARG A 268 40.11 8.01 -8.13
CA ARG A 268 39.64 9.26 -8.77
C ARG A 268 38.96 10.14 -7.74
N HIS A 269 39.60 11.27 -7.40
CA HIS A 269 38.91 12.47 -6.91
C HIS A 269 37.70 12.77 -7.80
N HIS A 270 36.49 12.69 -7.25
CA HIS A 270 35.28 13.11 -7.95
C HIS A 270 35.15 14.64 -7.84
N HIS A 271 35.95 15.35 -8.64
CA HIS A 271 35.40 16.56 -9.26
C HIS A 271 34.07 16.15 -9.91
N PHE A 272 33.01 16.94 -9.75
CA PHE A 272 31.76 16.75 -10.49
C PHE A 272 32.06 16.89 -11.99
N GLN A 273 32.52 15.80 -12.60
CA GLN A 273 32.68 15.68 -14.02
C GLN A 273 31.25 15.59 -14.55
N LYS A 274 30.66 16.73 -14.94
CA LYS A 274 29.35 16.78 -15.61
C LYS A 274 29.21 15.63 -16.62
N ARG A 275 30.30 15.31 -17.33
CA ARG A 275 30.38 14.17 -18.26
C ARG A 275 30.12 12.79 -17.63
N SER A 276 30.65 12.44 -16.45
CA SER A 276 30.45 11.11 -15.85
C SER A 276 29.06 10.94 -15.24
N PHE A 277 28.48 12.01 -14.70
CA PHE A 277 27.10 12.02 -14.20
C PHE A 277 26.10 11.91 -15.35
N ILE A 278 26.29 12.72 -16.41
CA ILE A 278 25.51 12.62 -17.66
C ILE A 278 25.66 11.21 -18.24
N LEU A 279 26.87 10.66 -18.36
CA LEU A 279 27.06 9.31 -18.90
C LEU A 279 26.38 8.21 -18.07
N ARG A 280 26.36 8.32 -16.73
CA ARG A 280 25.69 7.33 -15.87
C ARG A 280 24.16 7.35 -15.99
N ILE A 281 23.57 8.49 -16.38
CA ILE A 281 22.12 8.61 -16.58
C ILE A 281 21.76 8.27 -18.04
N PHE A 282 22.52 8.77 -19.01
CA PHE A 282 22.22 8.57 -20.43
C PHE A 282 22.55 7.16 -20.91
N LEU A 283 23.63 6.53 -20.45
CA LEU A 283 24.04 5.23 -20.99
C LEU A 283 23.03 4.10 -20.69
N PRO A 284 22.55 3.91 -19.45
CA PRO A 284 21.54 2.90 -19.17
C PRO A 284 20.20 3.21 -19.85
N THR A 285 19.87 4.49 -19.99
CA THR A 285 18.58 4.88 -20.56
C THR A 285 18.58 4.82 -22.09
N PHE A 286 19.67 5.22 -22.73
CA PHE A 286 19.89 4.98 -24.15
C PHE A 286 19.92 3.48 -24.45
N LEU A 287 20.57 2.70 -23.60
CA LEU A 287 20.55 1.24 -23.70
C LEU A 287 19.13 0.68 -23.53
N ALA A 288 18.33 1.20 -22.60
CA ALA A 288 16.94 0.79 -22.40
C ALA A 288 16.05 1.17 -23.59
N ILE A 289 16.21 2.36 -24.17
CA ILE A 289 15.49 2.78 -25.39
C ILE A 289 15.93 1.90 -26.57
N ALA A 290 17.23 1.64 -26.72
CA ALA A 290 17.74 0.77 -27.78
C ALA A 290 17.22 -0.67 -27.62
N LEU A 291 17.22 -1.20 -26.40
CA LEU A 291 16.66 -2.52 -26.09
C LEU A 291 15.15 -2.56 -26.31
N PHE A 292 14.42 -1.50 -25.98
CA PHE A 292 12.98 -1.38 -26.22
C PHE A 292 12.66 -1.36 -27.72
N LEU A 293 13.35 -0.51 -28.50
CA LEU A 293 13.19 -0.47 -29.95
C LEU A 293 13.59 -1.79 -30.61
N THR A 294 14.67 -2.41 -30.14
CA THR A 294 15.09 -3.74 -30.60
C THR A 294 14.06 -4.80 -30.23
N ALA A 295 13.48 -4.74 -29.03
CA ALA A 295 12.44 -5.66 -28.60
C ALA A 295 11.19 -5.57 -29.48
N ILE A 296 10.82 -4.35 -29.86
CA ILE A 296 9.69 -4.12 -30.77
C ILE A 296 9.97 -4.71 -32.15
N TRP A 297 11.13 -4.41 -32.74
CA TRP A 297 11.49 -4.88 -34.07
C TRP A 297 11.75 -6.38 -34.16
N VAL A 298 12.39 -6.97 -33.15
CA VAL A 298 12.81 -8.38 -33.18
C VAL A 298 11.73 -9.31 -32.65
N PHE A 299 10.93 -8.88 -31.67
CA PHE A 299 9.95 -9.75 -31.03
C PHE A 299 8.50 -9.32 -31.28
N VAL A 300 8.15 -8.04 -31.07
CA VAL A 300 6.75 -7.61 -31.11
C VAL A 300 6.19 -7.64 -32.54
N ILE A 301 6.88 -7.03 -33.51
CA ILE A 301 6.42 -6.99 -34.91
C ILE A 301 6.29 -8.41 -35.49
N PRO A 302 7.34 -9.27 -35.45
CA PRO A 302 7.22 -10.64 -35.98
C PRO A 302 6.20 -11.50 -35.23
N SER A 303 6.08 -11.34 -33.91
CA SER A 303 5.04 -12.05 -33.14
C SER A 303 3.65 -11.60 -33.55
N PHE A 304 3.46 -10.30 -33.82
CA PHE A 304 2.19 -9.74 -34.22
C PHE A 304 1.79 -10.22 -35.62
N GLU A 305 2.71 -10.21 -36.58
CA GLU A 305 2.51 -10.73 -37.94
C GLU A 305 2.05 -12.19 -37.93
N ASN A 306 2.79 -13.06 -37.22
CA ASN A 306 2.45 -14.47 -37.09
C ASN A 306 1.08 -14.65 -36.40
N THR A 307 0.82 -13.92 -35.33
CA THR A 307 -0.47 -13.99 -34.61
C THR A 307 -1.63 -13.52 -35.49
N LEU A 308 -1.43 -12.49 -36.31
CA LEU A 308 -2.48 -11.94 -37.17
C LEU A 308 -2.79 -12.90 -38.32
N LEU A 309 -1.76 -13.51 -38.93
CA LEU A 309 -1.94 -14.58 -39.91
C LEU A 309 -2.65 -15.79 -39.31
N ASP A 310 -2.22 -16.26 -38.13
CA ASP A 310 -2.86 -17.39 -37.44
C ASP A 310 -4.32 -17.11 -37.06
N ARG A 311 -4.63 -15.87 -36.63
CA ARG A 311 -6.01 -15.44 -36.39
C ARG A 311 -6.85 -15.42 -37.67
N LYS A 312 -6.29 -14.95 -38.79
CA LYS A 312 -7.00 -14.95 -40.08
C LYS A 312 -7.20 -16.38 -40.60
N ARG A 313 -6.24 -17.28 -40.37
CA ARG A 313 -6.35 -18.72 -40.64
C ARG A 313 -7.44 -19.37 -39.79
N GLU A 314 -7.49 -19.08 -38.50
CA GLU A 314 -8.57 -19.56 -37.61
C GLU A 314 -9.92 -19.05 -38.09
N LEU A 315 -10.00 -17.78 -38.46
CA LEU A 315 -11.22 -17.16 -38.98
C LEU A 315 -11.76 -17.90 -40.21
N ILE A 316 -10.93 -18.15 -41.24
CA ILE A 316 -11.40 -18.87 -42.44
C ILE A 316 -11.74 -20.33 -42.15
N ARG A 317 -11.08 -20.97 -41.18
CA ARG A 317 -11.45 -22.32 -40.73
C ARG A 317 -12.82 -22.34 -40.07
N GLU A 318 -13.08 -21.43 -39.14
CA GLU A 318 -14.37 -21.29 -38.47
C GLU A 318 -15.50 -20.88 -39.42
N LEU A 319 -15.21 -20.01 -40.39
CA LEU A 319 -16.12 -19.65 -41.47
C LEU A 319 -16.46 -20.86 -42.34
N THR A 320 -15.47 -21.68 -42.74
CA THR A 320 -15.71 -22.92 -43.47
C THR A 320 -16.51 -23.93 -42.63
N ASN A 321 -16.22 -24.07 -41.33
CA ASN A 321 -17.01 -24.92 -40.42
C ASN A 321 -18.48 -24.46 -40.30
N SER A 322 -18.70 -23.15 -40.35
CA SER A 322 -20.04 -22.56 -40.37
C SER A 322 -20.78 -22.90 -41.67
N ALA A 323 -20.09 -22.85 -42.80
CA ALA A 323 -20.65 -23.24 -44.09
C ALA A 323 -20.93 -24.77 -44.17
N ILE A 324 -20.06 -25.62 -43.62
CA ILE A 324 -20.31 -27.05 -43.41
C ILE A 324 -21.56 -27.29 -42.55
N SER A 325 -21.78 -26.46 -41.52
CA SER A 325 -22.95 -26.59 -40.64
C SER A 325 -24.26 -26.32 -41.39
N ILE A 326 -24.24 -25.40 -42.38
CA ILE A 326 -25.36 -25.17 -43.30
C ILE A 326 -25.63 -26.42 -44.13
N LEU A 327 -24.59 -27.02 -44.74
CA LEU A 327 -24.73 -28.28 -45.49
C LEU A 327 -25.28 -29.41 -44.62
N THR A 328 -24.79 -29.49 -43.37
CA THR A 328 -25.22 -30.49 -42.38
C THR A 328 -26.70 -30.35 -42.02
N SER A 329 -27.22 -29.12 -41.91
CA SER A 329 -28.63 -28.85 -41.66
C SER A 329 -29.52 -29.40 -42.78
N TYR A 330 -29.16 -29.12 -44.03
CA TYR A 330 -29.93 -29.61 -45.20
C TYR A 330 -29.79 -31.13 -45.39
N HIS A 331 -28.62 -31.70 -45.13
CA HIS A 331 -28.46 -33.16 -45.12
C HIS A 331 -29.30 -33.83 -44.03
N LYS A 332 -29.50 -33.18 -42.87
CA LYS A 332 -30.41 -33.70 -41.83
C LYS A 332 -31.87 -33.70 -42.30
N GLU A 333 -32.28 -32.70 -43.07
CA GLU A 333 -33.62 -32.66 -43.70
C GLU A 333 -33.79 -33.71 -44.81
N GLU A 334 -32.72 -34.00 -45.56
CA GLU A 334 -32.63 -35.14 -46.49
C GLU A 334 -32.84 -36.48 -45.75
N LEU A 335 -32.10 -36.71 -44.66
CA LEU A 335 -32.21 -37.93 -43.86
C LEU A 335 -33.58 -38.07 -43.17
N ALA A 336 -34.22 -36.95 -42.83
CA ALA A 336 -35.58 -36.93 -42.28
C ALA A 336 -36.67 -37.18 -43.34
N GLY A 337 -36.29 -37.28 -44.62
CA GLY A 337 -37.23 -37.45 -45.75
C GLY A 337 -38.09 -36.21 -46.02
N SER A 338 -37.71 -35.05 -45.47
CA SER A 338 -38.43 -33.78 -45.67
C SER A 338 -38.01 -33.08 -46.95
N LEU A 339 -36.80 -33.35 -47.44
CA LEU A 339 -36.28 -32.90 -48.73
C LEU A 339 -35.70 -34.08 -49.51
N TYR A 340 -35.82 -34.06 -50.84
CA TYR A 340 -35.04 -34.95 -51.69
C TYR A 340 -33.60 -34.44 -51.78
N ARG A 341 -32.63 -35.35 -51.97
CA ARG A 341 -31.20 -35.00 -52.03
C ARG A 341 -30.90 -33.85 -53.01
N GLU A 342 -31.47 -33.88 -54.22
CA GLU A 342 -31.29 -32.82 -55.21
C GLU A 342 -31.84 -31.45 -54.74
N GLU A 343 -32.98 -31.47 -54.04
CA GLU A 343 -33.62 -30.28 -53.49
C GLU A 343 -32.83 -29.70 -52.30
N ALA A 344 -32.37 -30.58 -51.39
CA ALA A 344 -31.51 -30.22 -50.27
C ALA A 344 -30.16 -29.64 -50.75
N GLN A 345 -29.56 -30.23 -51.78
CA GLN A 345 -28.33 -29.75 -52.40
C GLN A 345 -28.54 -28.40 -53.09
N ALA A 346 -29.63 -28.21 -53.84
CA ALA A 346 -29.93 -26.94 -54.50
C ALA A 346 -30.13 -25.78 -53.49
N LEU A 347 -30.86 -26.03 -52.41
CA LEU A 347 -31.08 -25.05 -51.33
C LEU A 347 -29.78 -24.74 -50.56
N ALA A 348 -28.96 -25.75 -50.31
CA ALA A 348 -27.66 -25.58 -49.67
C ALA A 348 -26.71 -24.73 -50.54
N ILE A 349 -26.69 -24.98 -51.87
CA ILE A 349 -25.92 -24.20 -52.84
C ILE A 349 -26.34 -22.73 -52.80
N ASP A 350 -27.64 -22.44 -52.94
CA ASP A 350 -28.17 -21.07 -52.92
C ASP A 350 -27.80 -20.34 -51.60
N ARG A 351 -27.91 -21.07 -50.48
CA ARG A 351 -27.59 -20.52 -49.17
C ARG A 351 -26.10 -20.22 -49.02
N VAL A 352 -25.21 -21.12 -49.44
CA VAL A 352 -23.76 -20.89 -49.36
C VAL A 352 -23.31 -19.83 -50.37
N GLN A 353 -23.90 -19.81 -51.57
CA GLN A 353 -23.58 -18.85 -52.63
C GLN A 353 -23.88 -17.41 -52.22
N SER A 354 -24.85 -17.17 -51.34
CA SER A 354 -25.19 -15.83 -50.84
C SER A 354 -24.31 -15.35 -49.69
N LEU A 355 -23.47 -16.21 -49.09
CA LEU A 355 -22.59 -15.82 -47.99
C LEU A 355 -21.45 -14.93 -48.48
N ARG A 356 -21.37 -13.72 -47.92
CA ARG A 356 -20.26 -12.78 -48.11
C ARG A 356 -19.68 -12.38 -46.77
N TYR A 357 -18.40 -12.02 -46.76
CA TYR A 357 -17.70 -11.51 -45.59
C TYR A 357 -16.54 -10.59 -45.99
N GLY A 358 -15.79 -10.13 -44.98
CA GLY A 358 -14.66 -9.21 -45.17
C GLY A 358 -15.07 -7.73 -45.16
N ALA A 359 -14.09 -6.83 -45.14
CA ALA A 359 -14.32 -5.39 -44.96
C ALA A 359 -15.15 -4.73 -46.07
N GLU A 360 -15.15 -5.31 -47.27
CA GLU A 360 -15.88 -4.83 -48.44
C GLU A 360 -17.11 -5.69 -48.78
N ASP A 361 -17.42 -6.71 -47.97
CA ASP A 361 -18.47 -7.70 -48.22
C ASP A 361 -18.31 -8.44 -49.57
N LYS A 362 -17.05 -8.75 -49.92
CA LYS A 362 -16.64 -9.34 -51.21
C LYS A 362 -15.98 -10.71 -51.10
N ASP A 363 -15.60 -11.15 -49.90
CA ASP A 363 -15.04 -12.48 -49.71
C ASP A 363 -16.14 -13.54 -49.74
N TYR A 364 -15.82 -14.75 -50.17
CA TYR A 364 -16.82 -15.70 -50.64
C TYR A 364 -16.44 -17.17 -50.41
N PHE A 365 -17.43 -18.05 -50.50
CA PHE A 365 -17.28 -19.50 -50.45
C PHE A 365 -17.46 -20.11 -51.85
N TRP A 366 -16.79 -21.23 -52.11
CA TRP A 366 -17.02 -22.06 -53.29
C TRP A 366 -17.16 -23.52 -52.87
N ILE A 367 -17.81 -24.30 -53.73
CA ILE A 367 -18.02 -25.72 -53.56
C ILE A 367 -17.55 -26.44 -54.82
N GLN A 368 -16.73 -27.47 -54.67
CA GLN A 368 -16.43 -28.46 -55.71
C GLN A 368 -16.75 -29.86 -55.20
N ASP A 369 -16.67 -30.88 -56.05
CA ASP A 369 -16.70 -32.28 -55.61
C ASP A 369 -15.31 -32.92 -55.56
N LEU A 370 -15.25 -34.21 -55.18
CA LEU A 370 -14.00 -35.00 -55.18
C LEU A 370 -13.45 -35.25 -56.60
N LYS A 371 -14.28 -35.20 -57.64
CA LYS A 371 -13.90 -35.38 -59.05
C LYS A 371 -13.81 -34.01 -59.72
N PRO A 372 -12.79 -33.22 -59.37
CA PRO A 372 -12.78 -31.75 -59.27
C PRO A 372 -13.71 -31.03 -60.26
N THR A 373 -15.01 -31.15 -60.04
CA THR A 373 -16.07 -30.49 -60.81
C THR A 373 -16.57 -29.37 -59.92
N MET A 374 -16.66 -28.15 -60.45
CA MET A 374 -17.16 -27.03 -59.66
C MET A 374 -18.66 -27.20 -59.46
N ILE A 375 -19.12 -27.22 -58.22
CA ILE A 375 -20.55 -27.26 -57.88
C ILE A 375 -21.09 -25.83 -57.82
N MET A 376 -20.34 -24.90 -57.20
CA MET A 376 -20.73 -23.51 -57.07
C MET A 376 -19.52 -22.60 -56.87
N HIS A 377 -19.38 -21.59 -57.73
CA HIS A 377 -18.51 -20.44 -57.53
C HIS A 377 -19.29 -19.13 -57.77
N PRO A 378 -19.28 -18.16 -56.84
CA PRO A 378 -20.15 -16.99 -56.90
C PRO A 378 -19.71 -15.94 -57.93
N TYR A 379 -18.40 -15.80 -58.16
CA TYR A 379 -17.83 -14.83 -59.12
C TYR A 379 -17.38 -15.43 -60.45
N ARG A 380 -17.50 -16.76 -60.60
CA ARG A 380 -17.09 -17.52 -61.79
C ARG A 380 -18.16 -18.55 -62.15
N PRO A 381 -19.41 -18.10 -62.41
CA PRO A 381 -20.51 -19.01 -62.69
C PRO A 381 -20.24 -19.87 -63.94
N GLU A 382 -19.37 -19.43 -64.85
CA GLU A 382 -18.92 -20.19 -66.01
C GLU A 382 -18.14 -21.47 -65.67
N LEU A 383 -17.63 -21.60 -64.43
CA LEU A 383 -16.97 -22.83 -63.98
C LEU A 383 -17.99 -23.85 -63.45
N ASN A 384 -19.21 -23.43 -63.06
CA ASN A 384 -20.17 -24.30 -62.41
C ASN A 384 -20.63 -25.42 -63.36
N GLY A 385 -20.40 -26.68 -62.96
CA GLY A 385 -20.68 -27.88 -63.75
C GLY A 385 -19.54 -28.32 -64.69
N GLU A 386 -18.45 -27.56 -64.77
CA GLU A 386 -17.28 -27.91 -65.60
C GLU A 386 -16.30 -28.83 -64.87
N ASP A 387 -15.63 -29.70 -65.63
CA ASP A 387 -14.54 -30.57 -65.15
C ASP A 387 -13.22 -29.77 -65.10
N LEU A 388 -12.61 -29.68 -63.91
CA LEU A 388 -11.43 -28.87 -63.65
C LEU A 388 -10.14 -29.69 -63.48
N LEU A 389 -10.11 -30.95 -63.93
CA LEU A 389 -8.92 -31.82 -63.86
C LEU A 389 -7.67 -31.22 -64.51
N ASP A 390 -7.83 -30.51 -65.63
CA ASP A 390 -6.74 -29.88 -66.38
C ASP A 390 -6.58 -28.38 -66.08
N PHE A 391 -7.43 -27.82 -65.21
CA PHE A 391 -7.36 -26.41 -64.83
C PHE A 391 -6.08 -26.12 -64.03
N LYS A 392 -5.36 -25.06 -64.39
CA LYS A 392 -4.13 -24.63 -63.72
C LYS A 392 -4.22 -23.18 -63.29
N ASP A 393 -3.67 -22.88 -62.11
CA ASP A 393 -3.48 -21.51 -61.67
C ASP A 393 -2.35 -20.80 -62.45
N ALA A 394 -2.13 -19.52 -62.15
CA ALA A 394 -1.08 -18.71 -62.78
C ALA A 394 0.35 -19.23 -62.53
N ARG A 395 0.54 -20.12 -61.54
CA ARG A 395 1.80 -20.80 -61.22
C ARG A 395 1.94 -22.16 -61.92
N GLY A 396 0.91 -22.60 -62.67
CA GLY A 396 0.86 -23.89 -63.34
C GLY A 396 0.42 -25.05 -62.44
N VAL A 397 -0.03 -24.77 -61.22
CA VAL A 397 -0.51 -25.75 -60.24
C VAL A 397 -1.94 -26.14 -60.57
N ARG A 398 -2.25 -27.44 -60.56
CA ARG A 398 -3.62 -27.95 -60.72
C ARG A 398 -4.39 -27.84 -59.41
N ILE A 399 -4.75 -26.62 -59.04
CA ILE A 399 -5.24 -26.27 -57.70
C ILE A 399 -6.48 -27.08 -57.26
N PHE A 400 -7.44 -27.32 -58.15
CA PHE A 400 -8.67 -28.04 -57.81
C PHE A 400 -8.42 -29.54 -57.58
N VAL A 401 -7.40 -30.10 -58.24
CA VAL A 401 -6.89 -31.45 -57.97
C VAL A 401 -6.17 -31.48 -56.61
N GLU A 402 -5.37 -30.46 -56.31
CA GLU A 402 -4.69 -30.36 -55.01
C GLU A 402 -5.68 -30.20 -53.85
N PHE A 403 -6.81 -29.48 -54.03
CA PHE A 403 -7.89 -29.42 -53.04
C PHE A 403 -8.46 -30.81 -52.77
N SER A 404 -8.77 -31.58 -53.82
CA SER A 404 -9.24 -32.96 -53.68
C SER A 404 -8.21 -33.87 -53.00
N ASN A 405 -6.93 -33.79 -53.40
CA ASN A 405 -5.86 -34.58 -52.80
C ASN A 405 -5.67 -34.27 -51.31
N LEU A 406 -5.73 -32.97 -50.94
CA LEU A 406 -5.55 -32.52 -49.57
C LEU A 406 -6.66 -33.06 -48.66
N VAL A 407 -7.92 -32.89 -49.05
CA VAL A 407 -9.03 -33.36 -48.22
C VAL A 407 -9.20 -34.88 -48.25
N GLN A 408 -8.78 -35.57 -49.31
CA GLN A 408 -8.73 -37.04 -49.30
C GLN A 408 -7.64 -37.59 -48.36
N ARG A 409 -6.55 -36.85 -48.15
CA ARG A 409 -5.46 -37.25 -47.25
C ARG A 409 -5.76 -36.91 -45.79
N GLU A 410 -6.29 -35.73 -45.54
CA GLU A 410 -6.36 -35.13 -44.19
C GLU A 410 -7.79 -34.74 -43.75
N GLY A 411 -8.79 -34.84 -44.63
CA GLY A 411 -10.19 -34.42 -44.36
C GLY A 411 -10.42 -32.91 -44.48
N GLU A 412 -9.44 -32.12 -44.07
CA GLU A 412 -9.43 -30.65 -44.15
C GLU A 412 -7.99 -30.13 -44.21
N GLY A 413 -7.79 -28.88 -44.64
CA GLY A 413 -6.45 -28.28 -44.61
C GLY A 413 -6.34 -26.92 -45.27
N TYR A 414 -5.17 -26.30 -45.11
CA TYR A 414 -4.80 -25.03 -45.73
C TYR A 414 -3.99 -25.24 -47.00
N ILE A 415 -4.21 -24.40 -48.00
CA ILE A 415 -3.49 -24.44 -49.27
C ILE A 415 -3.31 -23.04 -49.85
N ASP A 416 -2.10 -22.74 -50.31
CA ASP A 416 -1.75 -21.49 -50.99
C ASP A 416 -1.84 -21.65 -52.51
N TYR A 417 -2.39 -20.65 -53.19
CA TYR A 417 -2.48 -20.58 -54.64
C TYR A 417 -2.63 -19.16 -55.14
N VAL A 418 -2.49 -18.95 -56.45
CA VAL A 418 -2.77 -17.65 -57.05
C VAL A 418 -4.17 -17.67 -57.63
N TRP A 419 -4.98 -16.68 -57.24
CA TRP A 419 -6.37 -16.57 -57.68
C TRP A 419 -6.71 -15.14 -58.04
N GLN A 420 -7.81 -14.96 -58.77
CA GLN A 420 -8.31 -13.62 -59.04
C GLN A 420 -8.70 -12.89 -57.76
N TRP A 421 -8.57 -11.58 -57.77
CA TRP A 421 -8.93 -10.71 -56.66
C TRP A 421 -10.44 -10.53 -56.58
N LYS A 422 -11.11 -11.30 -55.73
CA LYS A 422 -12.54 -11.15 -55.44
C LYS A 422 -13.37 -11.20 -56.75
N ASP A 423 -13.98 -10.08 -57.12
CA ASP A 423 -14.80 -9.87 -58.31
C ASP A 423 -14.03 -9.36 -59.54
N ASP A 424 -12.73 -9.09 -59.42
CA ASP A 424 -11.85 -8.62 -60.50
C ASP A 424 -11.06 -9.80 -61.11
N PRO A 425 -11.42 -10.26 -62.33
CA PRO A 425 -10.77 -11.39 -62.99
C PRO A 425 -9.38 -11.05 -63.56
N ASP A 426 -9.04 -9.77 -63.76
CA ASP A 426 -7.78 -9.35 -64.39
C ASP A 426 -6.64 -9.16 -63.36
N ARG A 427 -6.99 -9.08 -62.07
CA ARG A 427 -6.03 -8.96 -60.96
C ARG A 427 -5.80 -10.32 -60.29
N LEU A 428 -4.60 -10.88 -60.44
CA LEU A 428 -4.21 -12.15 -59.84
C LEU A 428 -3.33 -11.94 -58.62
N GLU A 429 -3.71 -12.53 -57.48
CA GLU A 429 -3.09 -12.30 -56.18
C GLU A 429 -2.88 -13.62 -55.41
N PRO A 430 -1.83 -13.72 -54.58
CA PRO A 430 -1.66 -14.87 -53.70
C PRO A 430 -2.81 -14.97 -52.69
N LYS A 431 -3.44 -16.14 -52.65
CA LYS A 431 -4.55 -16.48 -51.77
C LYS A 431 -4.24 -17.76 -51.01
N GLU A 432 -4.49 -17.75 -49.70
CA GLU A 432 -4.46 -18.96 -48.88
C GLU A 432 -5.87 -19.31 -48.46
N SER A 433 -6.27 -20.55 -48.69
CA SER A 433 -7.63 -21.01 -48.40
C SER A 433 -7.63 -22.23 -47.51
N PHE A 434 -8.67 -22.32 -46.69
CA PHE A 434 -8.99 -23.50 -45.92
C PHE A 434 -10.11 -24.26 -46.62
N VAL A 435 -9.87 -25.53 -46.91
CA VAL A 435 -10.82 -26.43 -47.58
C VAL A 435 -11.18 -27.59 -46.67
N LYS A 436 -12.43 -28.03 -46.72
CA LYS A 436 -12.94 -29.13 -45.89
C LYS A 436 -13.92 -30.00 -46.67
N LEU A 437 -13.80 -31.32 -46.48
CA LEU A 437 -14.70 -32.30 -47.05
C LEU A 437 -16.00 -32.40 -46.24
N PHE A 438 -17.13 -32.31 -46.94
CA PHE A 438 -18.44 -32.72 -46.48
C PHE A 438 -18.76 -34.10 -47.08
N GLU A 439 -18.38 -35.14 -46.33
CA GLU A 439 -18.48 -36.55 -46.75
C GLU A 439 -19.85 -36.97 -47.31
N PRO A 440 -21.02 -36.54 -46.74
CA PRO A 440 -22.31 -37.06 -47.20
C PRO A 440 -22.62 -36.79 -48.68
N TRP A 441 -22.08 -35.70 -49.23
CA TRP A 441 -22.27 -35.28 -50.61
C TRP A 441 -20.99 -35.32 -51.44
N ASP A 442 -19.88 -35.79 -50.88
CA ASP A 442 -18.55 -35.73 -51.51
C ASP A 442 -18.17 -34.30 -51.96
N TRP A 443 -18.66 -33.29 -51.23
CA TRP A 443 -18.45 -31.88 -51.55
C TRP A 443 -17.30 -31.30 -50.75
N ILE A 444 -16.43 -30.56 -51.41
CA ILE A 444 -15.36 -29.80 -50.79
C ILE A 444 -15.78 -28.34 -50.79
N ILE A 445 -15.83 -27.77 -49.60
CA ILE A 445 -16.13 -26.35 -49.42
C ILE A 445 -14.86 -25.61 -49.00
N GLY A 446 -14.63 -24.45 -49.61
CA GLY A 446 -13.45 -23.64 -49.37
C GLY A 446 -13.77 -22.17 -49.19
N THR A 447 -12.97 -21.51 -48.36
CA THR A 447 -12.86 -20.05 -48.32
C THR A 447 -11.44 -19.63 -47.98
N GLY A 448 -11.05 -18.39 -48.27
CA GLY A 448 -9.66 -17.98 -48.08
C GLY A 448 -9.43 -16.47 -48.03
N ILE A 449 -8.23 -16.12 -47.59
CA ILE A 449 -7.73 -14.75 -47.45
C ILE A 449 -6.69 -14.45 -48.52
N TYR A 450 -6.64 -13.20 -48.96
CA TYR A 450 -5.56 -12.73 -49.83
C TYR A 450 -4.37 -12.29 -48.97
N ILE A 451 -3.19 -12.83 -49.27
CA ILE A 451 -1.97 -12.57 -48.51
C ILE A 451 -1.59 -11.08 -48.58
N ASP A 452 -1.84 -10.44 -49.72
CA ASP A 452 -1.54 -9.01 -49.90
C ASP A 452 -2.46 -8.08 -49.11
N ASP A 453 -3.75 -8.43 -48.90
CA ASP A 453 -4.63 -7.69 -47.98
C ASP A 453 -4.09 -7.76 -46.54
N VAL A 454 -3.62 -8.94 -46.14
CA VAL A 454 -3.03 -9.16 -44.81
C VAL A 454 -1.71 -8.40 -44.67
N ASN A 455 -0.85 -8.42 -45.68
CA ASN A 455 0.41 -7.70 -45.68
C ASN A 455 0.22 -6.18 -45.64
N GLN A 456 -0.81 -5.64 -46.31
CA GLN A 456 -1.14 -4.21 -46.25
C GLN A 456 -1.68 -3.81 -44.88
N GLU A 457 -2.52 -4.65 -44.25
CA GLU A 457 -2.94 -4.47 -42.85
C GLU A 457 -1.73 -4.49 -41.90
N ILE A 458 -0.82 -5.45 -42.08
CA ILE A 458 0.43 -5.56 -41.32
C ILE A 458 1.27 -4.31 -41.50
N ALA A 459 1.54 -3.86 -42.73
CA ALA A 459 2.39 -2.71 -43.00
C ALA A 459 1.81 -1.40 -42.41
N LYS A 460 0.48 -1.26 -42.40
CA LYS A 460 -0.19 -0.13 -41.76
C LYS A 460 -0.01 -0.16 -40.24
N ILE A 461 -0.21 -1.32 -39.64
CA ILE A 461 -0.06 -1.49 -38.18
C ILE A 461 1.42 -1.37 -37.78
N GLU A 462 2.34 -1.92 -38.55
CA GLU A 462 3.79 -1.77 -38.37
C GLU A 462 4.19 -0.30 -38.41
N LYS A 463 3.65 0.47 -39.36
CA LYS A 463 3.86 1.92 -39.43
C LYS A 463 3.30 2.64 -38.21
N ASP A 464 2.11 2.30 -37.75
CA ASP A 464 1.48 2.92 -36.58
C ASP A 464 2.25 2.58 -35.29
N ILE A 465 2.64 1.32 -35.10
CA ILE A 465 3.48 0.86 -33.99
C ILE A 465 4.85 1.55 -34.04
N THR A 466 5.45 1.66 -35.22
CA THR A 466 6.75 2.34 -35.38
C THR A 466 6.62 3.84 -35.08
N THR A 467 5.59 4.50 -35.59
CA THR A 467 5.36 5.93 -35.38
C THR A 467 5.09 6.23 -33.90
N THR A 468 4.22 5.45 -33.26
CA THR A 468 3.92 5.59 -31.82
C THR A 468 5.16 5.28 -30.97
N SER A 469 5.95 4.26 -31.29
CA SER A 469 7.19 3.94 -30.59
C SER A 469 8.24 5.05 -30.71
N VAL A 470 8.34 5.70 -31.88
CA VAL A 470 9.20 6.87 -32.06
C VAL A 470 8.69 8.05 -31.25
N VAL A 471 7.38 8.33 -31.26
CA VAL A 471 6.78 9.42 -30.47
C VAL A 471 7.00 9.19 -28.97
N VAL A 472 6.74 7.99 -28.47
CA VAL A 472 6.99 7.61 -27.06
C VAL A 472 8.48 7.74 -26.74
N SER A 473 9.37 7.30 -27.63
CA SER A 473 10.81 7.47 -27.45
C SER A 473 11.21 8.94 -27.38
N VAL A 474 10.63 9.81 -28.21
CA VAL A 474 10.86 11.27 -28.16
C VAL A 474 10.32 11.87 -26.85
N ILE A 475 9.14 11.46 -26.39
CA ILE A 475 8.58 11.91 -25.11
C ILE A 475 9.47 11.48 -23.94
N ILE A 476 9.92 10.22 -23.93
CA ILE A 476 10.85 9.72 -22.90
C ILE A 476 12.16 10.53 -22.96
N ILE A 477 12.72 10.78 -24.16
CA ILE A 477 13.92 11.61 -24.31
C ILE A 477 13.69 13.04 -23.76
N LEU A 478 12.54 13.66 -24.03
CA LEU A 478 12.20 14.98 -23.50
C LEU A 478 12.01 14.97 -21.99
N LEU A 479 11.36 13.94 -21.44
CA LEU A 479 11.18 13.76 -20.01
C LEU A 479 12.52 13.53 -19.31
N LEU A 480 13.43 12.77 -19.92
CA LEU A 480 14.79 12.58 -19.42
C LEU A 480 15.62 13.86 -19.50
N LEU A 481 15.46 14.65 -20.56
CA LEU A 481 16.07 15.97 -20.65
C LEU A 481 15.53 16.90 -19.55
N TYR A 482 14.22 16.83 -19.26
CA TYR A 482 13.60 17.57 -18.17
C TYR A 482 14.11 17.10 -16.80
N VAL A 483 14.13 15.79 -16.54
CA VAL A 483 14.66 15.20 -15.30
C VAL A 483 16.14 15.50 -15.15
N LEU A 484 16.92 15.51 -16.24
CA LEU A 484 18.32 15.92 -16.22
C LEU A 484 18.44 17.41 -15.88
N GLN A 485 17.62 18.26 -16.49
CA GLN A 485 17.62 19.69 -16.21
C GLN A 485 17.22 19.95 -14.74
N GLN A 486 16.19 19.27 -14.25
CA GLN A 486 15.79 19.31 -12.85
C GLN A 486 16.88 18.74 -11.94
N SER A 487 17.47 17.60 -12.26
CA SER A 487 18.53 16.98 -11.46
C SER A 487 19.76 17.88 -11.41
N LEU A 488 20.10 18.57 -12.50
CA LEU A 488 21.16 19.57 -12.53
C LEU A 488 20.76 20.83 -11.74
N GLN A 489 19.50 21.25 -11.76
CA GLN A 489 19.00 22.37 -10.95
C GLN A 489 18.95 22.03 -9.46
N ILE A 490 18.51 20.83 -9.11
CA ILE A 490 18.45 20.29 -7.74
C ILE A 490 19.86 20.06 -7.24
N GLU A 491 20.76 19.47 -8.02
CA GLU A 491 22.14 19.29 -7.60
C GLU A 491 22.84 20.63 -7.45
N LYS A 492 22.57 21.60 -8.33
CA LYS A 492 23.04 22.98 -8.18
C LYS A 492 22.45 23.62 -6.93
N GLY A 493 21.15 23.52 -6.70
CA GLY A 493 20.49 24.05 -5.50
C GLY A 493 20.95 23.35 -4.22
N ARG A 494 21.24 22.05 -4.26
CA ARG A 494 21.81 21.28 -3.16
C ARG A 494 23.24 21.73 -2.91
N GLN A 495 24.03 21.95 -3.95
CA GLN A 495 25.40 22.47 -3.83
C GLN A 495 25.37 23.88 -3.26
N ASP A 496 24.46 24.74 -3.73
CA ASP A 496 24.26 26.09 -3.23
C ASP A 496 23.80 26.06 -1.76
N VAL A 497 22.86 25.17 -1.38
CA VAL A 497 22.43 24.97 0.02
C VAL A 497 23.52 24.35 0.88
N LEU A 498 24.33 23.43 0.36
CA LEU A 498 25.45 22.85 1.10
C LEU A 498 26.57 23.87 1.27
N ASP A 499 26.83 24.69 0.26
CA ASP A 499 27.82 25.77 0.30
C ASP A 499 27.31 26.89 1.22
N GLU A 500 26.00 27.19 1.24
CA GLU A 500 25.37 28.16 2.14
C GLU A 500 25.22 27.63 3.56
N LEU A 501 24.95 26.33 3.74
CA LEU A 501 24.94 25.65 5.04
C LEU A 501 26.36 25.56 5.58
N LYS A 502 27.35 25.25 4.74
CA LYS A 502 28.77 25.25 5.09
C LYS A 502 29.25 26.67 5.37
N GLU A 503 28.88 27.66 4.59
CA GLU A 503 29.20 29.07 4.84
C GLU A 503 28.49 29.60 6.08
N SER A 504 27.27 29.14 6.37
CA SER A 504 26.51 29.49 7.59
C SER A 504 27.09 28.79 8.81
N THR A 505 27.36 27.48 8.77
CA THR A 505 28.02 26.76 9.87
C THR A 505 29.45 27.22 10.05
N GLU A 506 30.21 27.50 9.00
CA GLU A 506 31.54 28.12 9.08
C GLU A 506 31.43 29.55 9.60
N ARG A 507 30.42 30.35 9.25
CA ARG A 507 30.20 31.69 9.85
C ARG A 507 29.79 31.60 11.32
N TYR A 508 28.91 30.69 11.72
CA TYR A 508 28.51 30.49 13.11
C TYR A 508 29.65 29.90 13.96
N HIS A 509 30.37 28.90 13.45
CA HIS A 509 31.60 28.40 14.06
C HIS A 509 32.65 29.50 14.11
N THR A 510 32.92 30.24 13.03
CA THR A 510 33.88 31.36 13.05
C THR A 510 33.46 32.42 14.05
N VAL A 511 32.17 32.75 14.18
CA VAL A 511 31.68 33.72 15.17
C VAL A 511 31.90 33.22 16.60
N ILE A 512 31.62 31.94 16.91
CA ILE A 512 31.82 31.35 18.26
C ILE A 512 33.30 31.08 18.56
N GLU A 513 34.09 30.71 17.56
CA GLU A 513 35.53 30.46 17.63
C GLU A 513 36.34 31.77 17.72
N THR A 514 35.78 32.89 17.22
CA THR A 514 36.37 34.24 17.36
C THR A 514 35.87 35.01 18.58
N MET A 515 34.95 34.44 19.37
CA MET A 515 34.59 35.00 20.67
C MET A 515 35.80 34.94 21.61
N THR A 516 36.11 36.07 22.23
CA THR A 516 37.18 36.19 23.24
C THR A 516 36.86 35.46 24.54
N GLU A 517 35.62 35.04 24.73
CA GLU A 517 35.16 34.29 25.90
C GLU A 517 35.14 32.78 25.59
N GLY A 518 35.67 31.99 26.51
CA GLY A 518 35.52 30.56 26.47
C GLY A 518 34.05 30.19 26.65
N THR A 519 33.51 29.33 25.79
CA THR A 519 32.12 28.87 25.85
C THR A 519 32.10 27.36 26.02
N LEU A 520 31.39 26.86 27.04
CA LEU A 520 31.16 25.45 27.32
C LEU A 520 29.65 25.16 27.34
N LEU A 521 29.22 24.20 26.54
CA LEU A 521 27.86 23.69 26.53
C LEU A 521 27.75 22.46 27.43
N VAL A 522 26.88 22.54 28.44
CA VAL A 522 26.62 21.45 29.38
C VAL A 522 25.17 21.02 29.27
N ILE A 523 24.92 19.73 29.03
CA ILE A 523 23.57 19.14 28.98
C ILE A 523 23.60 17.89 29.88
N ASP A 524 22.64 17.74 30.79
CA ASP A 524 22.59 16.62 31.75
C ASP A 524 23.90 16.47 32.57
N ASN A 525 24.53 17.59 32.96
CA ASN A 525 25.83 17.65 33.64
C ASN A 525 27.02 17.07 32.84
N ARG A 526 26.89 16.98 31.50
CA ARG A 526 27.93 16.52 30.58
C ARG A 526 28.44 17.64 29.68
N CYS A 527 29.75 17.71 29.51
CA CYS A 527 30.40 18.67 28.62
C CYS A 527 30.25 18.22 27.17
N ARG A 528 29.35 18.85 26.40
CA ARG A 528 29.01 18.43 25.03
C ARG A 528 29.83 19.14 23.96
N TYR A 529 30.14 20.41 24.19
CA TYR A 529 30.86 21.24 23.23
C TYR A 529 31.62 22.34 23.98
N ALA A 530 32.80 22.70 23.50
CA ALA A 530 33.56 23.85 23.97
C ALA A 530 34.27 24.51 22.77
N ASN A 531 34.30 25.84 22.71
CA ASN A 531 35.05 26.55 21.66
C ASN A 531 36.56 26.48 21.92
N SER A 532 37.39 26.81 20.92
CA SER A 532 38.86 26.72 21.04
C SER A 532 39.42 27.52 22.22
N THR A 533 38.83 28.68 22.52
CA THR A 533 39.22 29.52 23.67
C THR A 533 39.07 28.76 24.99
N PHE A 534 37.94 28.08 25.22
CA PHE A 534 37.69 27.31 26.43
C PHE A 534 38.55 26.03 26.48
N ILE A 535 38.72 25.34 25.35
CA ILE A 535 39.60 24.17 25.20
C ILE A 535 41.06 24.52 25.55
N ASN A 536 41.56 25.66 25.08
CA ASN A 536 42.90 26.14 25.39
C ASN A 536 43.06 26.51 26.87
N MET A 537 42.01 27.02 27.53
CA MET A 537 42.03 27.28 28.96
C MET A 537 42.19 25.98 29.75
N ILE A 538 41.37 24.96 29.47
CA ILE A 538 41.37 23.72 30.28
C ILE A 538 42.44 22.70 29.89
N GLY A 539 43.06 22.80 28.71
CA GLY A 539 44.15 21.91 28.27
C GLY A 539 43.74 20.49 27.86
N TYR A 540 42.43 20.23 27.76
CA TYR A 540 41.87 18.97 27.23
C TYR A 540 41.63 19.08 25.72
N SER A 541 41.62 17.95 24.99
CA SER A 541 41.23 17.94 23.58
C SER A 541 39.70 17.88 23.40
N GLU A 542 39.21 18.32 22.24
CA GLU A 542 37.79 18.21 21.87
C GLU A 542 37.26 16.77 22.01
N THR A 543 38.08 15.77 21.68
CA THR A 543 37.73 14.34 21.79
C THR A 543 37.66 13.83 23.22
N GLN A 544 38.27 14.53 24.18
CA GLN A 544 38.25 14.18 25.60
C GLN A 544 37.08 14.83 26.35
N LEU A 545 36.54 15.93 25.82
CA LEU A 545 35.51 16.73 26.45
C LEU A 545 34.25 15.92 26.88
N PRO A 546 33.70 15.00 26.06
CA PRO A 546 32.49 14.24 26.44
C PRO A 546 32.66 13.31 27.64
N PHE A 547 33.91 13.01 28.03
CA PHE A 547 34.24 12.12 29.15
C PHE A 547 34.55 12.87 30.47
N LEU A 548 34.47 14.21 30.44
CA LEU A 548 34.68 15.08 31.58
C LEU A 548 33.34 15.46 32.20
N ASP A 549 33.25 15.31 33.53
CA ASP A 549 32.15 15.90 34.29
C ASP A 549 32.46 17.39 34.53
N LEU A 550 31.43 18.19 34.81
CA LEU A 550 31.61 19.60 35.16
C LEU A 550 32.57 19.80 36.35
N GLU A 551 32.58 18.88 37.32
CA GLU A 551 33.49 18.92 38.48
C GLU A 551 34.97 18.74 38.13
N ASP A 552 35.29 18.18 36.96
CA ASP A 552 36.67 18.02 36.50
C ASP A 552 37.26 19.35 35.97
N ILE A 553 36.39 20.28 35.61
CA ILE A 553 36.71 21.59 35.03
C ILE A 553 36.41 22.71 36.02
N LEU A 554 35.36 22.58 36.82
CA LEU A 554 34.91 23.54 37.83
C LEU A 554 35.01 22.92 39.23
N PRO A 555 36.14 23.09 39.94
CA PRO A 555 36.34 22.48 41.25
C PRO A 555 35.33 23.01 42.27
N ARG A 556 34.90 22.15 43.21
CA ARG A 556 34.03 22.55 44.33
C ARG A 556 34.85 23.22 45.44
N SER A 557 35.41 24.38 45.14
CA SER A 557 36.09 25.23 46.13
C SER A 557 35.12 26.28 46.69
N PRO A 558 35.40 26.87 47.87
CA PRO A 558 34.57 27.94 48.45
C PRO A 558 34.31 29.10 47.48
N GLU A 559 35.28 29.37 46.61
CA GLU A 559 35.24 30.45 45.62
C GLU A 559 34.25 30.17 44.48
N ASN A 560 34.02 28.89 44.14
CA ASN A 560 33.05 28.48 43.11
C ASN A 560 31.63 28.21 43.67
N GLN A 561 31.39 28.46 44.96
CA GLN A 561 30.15 28.06 45.62
C GLN A 561 28.91 28.75 45.04
N GLU A 562 28.96 30.05 44.72
CA GLU A 562 27.84 30.81 44.13
C GLU A 562 27.45 30.26 42.75
N ILE A 563 28.40 29.75 41.97
CA ILE A 563 28.14 29.14 40.65
C ILE A 563 27.50 27.77 40.82
N TRP A 564 27.98 26.95 41.77
CA TRP A 564 27.37 25.65 42.07
C TRP A 564 25.94 25.78 42.63
N GLU A 565 25.64 26.84 43.37
CA GLU A 565 24.27 27.17 43.80
C GLU A 565 23.36 27.50 42.61
N ASN A 566 23.89 28.20 41.60
CA ASN A 566 23.16 28.50 40.36
C ASN A 566 22.97 27.26 39.46
N VAL A 567 23.94 26.35 39.39
CA VAL A 567 23.81 25.06 38.69
C VAL A 567 22.76 24.15 39.36
N ALA A 568 22.58 24.26 40.68
CA ALA A 568 21.62 23.46 41.44
C ALA A 568 20.16 23.96 41.36
N GLN A 569 19.93 25.19 40.90
CA GLN A 569 18.59 25.77 40.75
C GLN A 569 18.06 25.52 39.33
N THR A 570 17.36 24.41 39.12
CA THR A 570 16.83 23.98 37.82
C THR A 570 15.55 24.69 37.36
N ASP A 571 15.03 25.64 38.13
CA ASP A 571 13.78 26.33 37.82
C ASP A 571 14.06 27.62 37.02
N ALA A 572 13.76 27.60 35.72
CA ALA A 572 13.96 28.73 34.79
C ALA A 572 13.25 30.03 35.24
N THR A 573 12.34 29.94 36.21
CA THR A 573 11.61 31.08 36.79
C THR A 573 12.31 31.78 37.95
N LYS A 574 13.40 31.20 38.50
CA LYS A 574 14.12 31.75 39.68
C LYS A 574 15.58 32.10 39.45
N VAL A 575 16.19 31.71 38.33
CA VAL A 575 17.58 32.09 38.02
C VAL A 575 17.62 33.59 37.68
N SER A 576 18.37 34.37 38.46
CA SER A 576 18.76 35.73 38.04
C SER A 576 19.65 35.61 36.80
N LEU A 577 19.03 35.75 35.62
CA LEU A 577 19.67 35.73 34.31
C LEU A 577 21.00 36.52 34.32
N GLY A 578 22.10 35.85 33.98
CA GLY A 578 23.33 36.48 33.50
C GLY A 578 24.20 37.21 34.53
N LYS A 579 24.12 36.89 35.82
CA LYS A 579 25.04 37.48 36.81
C LYS A 579 26.43 36.84 36.68
N ALA A 580 27.41 37.66 36.31
CA ALA A 580 28.82 37.27 36.28
C ALA A 580 29.35 37.07 37.71
N VAL A 581 30.05 35.95 37.94
CA VAL A 581 30.61 35.57 39.25
C VAL A 581 32.10 35.26 39.06
N ASP A 582 32.94 35.71 39.99
CA ASP A 582 34.35 35.37 40.01
C ASP A 582 34.52 33.91 40.44
N GLY A 583 35.36 33.14 39.74
CA GLY A 583 35.58 31.73 40.04
C GLY A 583 36.83 31.16 39.36
N PHE A 584 37.13 29.91 39.67
CA PHE A 584 38.30 29.22 39.14
C PHE A 584 37.92 28.06 38.24
N LEU A 585 38.52 27.99 37.06
CA LEU A 585 38.55 26.77 36.25
C LEU A 585 39.80 25.94 36.57
N GLN A 586 39.70 24.62 36.50
CA GLN A 586 40.82 23.70 36.67
C GLN A 586 41.23 23.14 35.31
N ASN A 587 42.52 23.22 34.99
CA ASN A 587 43.06 22.60 33.78
C ASN A 587 43.47 21.13 34.00
N LYS A 588 43.83 20.44 32.92
CA LYS A 588 44.25 19.03 32.90
C LYS A 588 45.42 18.72 33.84
N GLU A 589 46.33 19.67 34.03
CA GLU A 589 47.48 19.56 34.96
C GLU A 589 47.12 19.87 36.41
N GLY A 590 45.86 20.23 36.70
CA GLY A 590 45.36 20.55 38.03
C GLY A 590 45.64 21.97 38.51
N GLN A 591 46.06 22.88 37.62
CA GLN A 591 46.24 24.30 37.91
C GLN A 591 44.91 25.05 37.82
N LEU A 592 44.74 26.05 38.69
CA LEU A 592 43.55 26.90 38.75
C LEU A 592 43.73 28.16 37.88
N ILE A 593 42.72 28.51 37.10
CA ILE A 593 42.65 29.65 36.18
C ILE A 593 41.56 30.58 36.67
N ASP A 594 41.94 31.82 36.98
CA ASP A 594 41.04 32.86 37.50
C ASP A 594 40.16 33.41 36.37
N CYS A 595 38.84 33.23 36.48
CA CYS A 595 37.89 33.50 35.43
C CYS A 595 36.65 34.22 35.98
N ILE A 596 36.09 35.11 35.17
CA ILE A 596 34.70 35.53 35.32
C ILE A 596 33.83 34.48 34.64
N LEU A 597 32.93 33.87 35.39
CA LEU A 597 32.06 32.80 34.94
C LEU A 597 30.61 33.28 34.88
N MET A 598 29.89 32.91 33.82
CA MET A 598 28.48 33.24 33.62
C MET A 598 27.73 32.02 33.11
N LEU A 599 26.55 31.77 33.68
CA LEU A 599 25.69 30.64 33.32
C LEU A 599 24.41 31.13 32.64
N ASN A 600 24.13 30.57 31.47
CA ASN A 600 22.89 30.81 30.72
C ASN A 600 22.14 29.49 30.54
N PRO A 601 20.96 29.31 31.16
CA PRO A 601 20.18 28.10 30.99
C PRO A 601 19.67 27.97 29.55
N ILE A 602 19.62 26.74 29.04
CA ILE A 602 19.07 26.41 27.73
C ILE A 602 18.19 25.16 27.83
N GLN A 603 17.22 25.05 26.94
CA GLN A 603 16.40 23.86 26.79
C GLN A 603 16.61 23.30 25.37
N TYR A 604 17.13 22.07 25.28
CA TYR A 604 17.41 21.43 24.00
C TYR A 604 16.74 20.06 23.95
N ALA A 605 15.81 19.87 23.01
CA ALA A 605 15.13 18.59 22.77
C ALA A 605 14.59 17.89 24.05
N ASN A 606 13.89 18.64 24.91
CA ASN A 606 13.39 18.20 26.23
C ASN A 606 14.46 17.88 27.31
N GLN A 607 15.74 18.20 27.06
CA GLN A 607 16.81 18.11 28.07
C GLN A 607 17.17 19.50 28.59
N GLU A 608 17.44 19.57 29.89
CA GLU A 608 17.87 20.78 30.57
C GLU A 608 19.39 20.89 30.53
N GLY A 609 19.87 22.05 30.09
CA GLY A 609 21.29 22.34 29.99
C GLY A 609 21.58 23.80 30.28
N PHE A 610 22.85 24.15 30.22
CA PHE A 610 23.30 25.52 30.32
C PHE A 610 24.56 25.74 29.49
N ILE A 611 24.76 26.99 29.10
CA ILE A 611 25.99 27.48 28.51
C ILE A 611 26.77 28.17 29.61
N LEU A 612 27.97 27.67 29.91
CA LEU A 612 28.94 28.32 30.77
C LEU A 612 29.88 29.17 29.91
N LEU A 613 29.85 30.47 30.12
CA LEU A 613 30.82 31.41 29.56
C LEU A 613 31.91 31.65 30.60
N ALA A 614 33.17 31.52 30.19
CA ALA A 614 34.34 31.78 31.00
C ALA A 614 35.22 32.82 30.32
N ARG A 615 35.45 33.94 31.02
CA ARG A 615 36.36 34.98 30.59
C ARG A 615 37.56 35.01 31.52
N ASP A 616 38.74 34.72 30.98
CA ASP A 616 40.00 34.90 31.69
C ASP A 616 40.24 36.39 31.98
N ILE A 617 40.48 36.72 33.25
CA ILE A 617 40.65 38.09 33.73
C ILE A 617 42.03 38.65 33.35
N ALA A 618 43.00 37.79 32.98
CA ALA A 618 44.35 38.20 32.60
C ALA A 618 44.46 38.75 31.15
N HIS A 619 43.49 38.49 30.26
CA HIS A 619 43.59 38.81 28.83
C HIS A 619 42.54 39.81 28.29
N GLN A 620 42.91 41.10 28.38
CA GLN A 620 42.54 42.24 27.52
C GLN A 620 41.10 42.79 27.39
N SER A 621 40.98 44.02 27.91
CA SER A 621 40.06 45.11 27.55
C SER A 621 40.24 45.62 26.11
N ASN A 622 39.14 45.68 25.32
CA ASN A 622 38.78 46.71 24.32
C ASN A 622 37.84 46.11 23.27
N PHE A 623 36.55 46.49 23.24
CA PHE A 623 35.82 46.89 22.02
C PHE A 623 34.38 47.31 22.39
N VAL A 624 34.08 48.59 22.14
CA VAL A 624 32.75 49.22 22.23
C VAL A 624 32.36 49.63 20.81
N ALA A 625 31.11 49.40 20.43
CA ALA A 625 30.20 50.30 19.71
C ALA A 625 29.29 49.59 18.69
N SER A 626 28.00 49.71 18.97
CA SER A 626 26.79 49.60 18.15
C SER A 626 26.93 49.72 16.62
N ASP A 627 26.49 48.68 15.89
CA ASP A 627 25.77 48.85 14.60
C ASP A 627 25.07 47.57 14.05
N GLY A 628 24.71 46.60 14.91
CA GLY A 628 24.33 45.24 14.46
C GLY A 628 22.85 44.99 14.12
N LEU A 629 21.90 45.81 14.60
CA LEU A 629 20.49 45.39 14.63
C LEU A 629 19.67 45.67 13.36
N SER A 630 20.13 46.53 12.44
CA SER A 630 19.33 46.94 11.27
C SER A 630 19.52 46.04 10.03
N LYS A 631 20.52 45.15 10.01
CA LYS A 631 20.80 44.25 8.88
C LYS A 631 20.18 42.85 9.00
N ALA A 632 19.69 42.45 10.18
CA ALA A 632 19.21 41.09 10.43
C ALA A 632 17.75 40.81 9.95
N VAL A 633 16.97 41.84 9.59
CA VAL A 633 15.51 41.72 9.36
C VAL A 633 15.13 41.46 7.89
N LYS A 634 16.09 41.34 6.97
CA LYS A 634 15.82 41.17 5.52
C LYS A 634 15.71 39.71 5.01
N ILE A 635 15.75 38.70 5.88
CA ILE A 635 16.00 37.29 5.49
C ILE A 635 14.79 36.34 5.75
N ILE A 636 13.60 36.85 6.11
CA ILE A 636 12.47 35.98 6.53
C ILE A 636 11.32 36.01 5.52
N ASP A 637 10.84 34.84 5.08
CA ASP A 637 9.60 34.59 4.29
C ASP A 637 8.31 34.80 5.12
N VAL A 638 8.31 35.83 5.96
CA VAL A 638 7.16 36.25 6.78
C VAL A 638 7.02 37.75 6.61
N GLY A 639 5.80 38.17 6.28
CA GLY A 639 5.47 39.56 6.03
C GLY A 639 5.35 40.34 7.35
N VAL A 640 6.36 41.10 7.75
CA VAL A 640 6.29 41.92 8.97
C VAL A 640 5.81 43.32 8.61
N PHE A 641 4.87 43.85 9.38
CA PHE A 641 4.31 45.19 9.15
C PHE A 641 4.13 46.00 10.44
N ARG A 642 4.09 47.32 10.25
CA ARG A 642 3.63 48.35 11.19
C ARG A 642 2.57 49.18 10.52
N ALA A 643 1.42 49.32 11.16
CA ALA A 643 0.28 50.10 10.67
C ALA A 643 -0.21 51.10 11.72
N ARG A 644 -0.76 52.23 11.28
CA ARG A 644 -1.35 53.22 12.18
C ARG A 644 -2.69 52.71 12.70
N ALA A 645 -2.96 52.86 14.01
CA ALA A 645 -4.23 52.43 14.64
C ALA A 645 -5.44 53.35 14.32
N VAL A 646 -5.64 53.66 13.04
CA VAL A 646 -6.78 54.43 12.48
C VAL A 646 -7.75 53.51 11.75
N ARG A 647 -8.94 54.00 11.39
CA ARG A 647 -10.06 53.20 10.84
C ARG A 647 -9.71 52.29 9.65
N ARG A 648 -8.65 52.54 8.88
CA ARG A 648 -8.21 51.65 7.79
C ARG A 648 -6.93 50.86 8.08
N GLY A 649 -6.21 51.18 9.15
CA GLY A 649 -4.92 50.51 9.45
C GLY A 649 -3.84 50.79 8.40
N VAL A 650 -3.59 52.04 8.03
CA VAL A 650 -2.62 52.38 6.95
C VAL A 650 -1.22 51.89 7.33
N PHE A 651 -0.56 51.15 6.43
CA PHE A 651 0.79 50.64 6.67
C PHE A 651 1.80 51.81 6.71
N LEU A 652 2.60 51.86 7.77
CA LEU A 652 3.75 52.75 7.93
C LEU A 652 5.02 52.09 7.41
N GLU A 653 5.19 50.80 7.72
CA GLU A 653 6.30 49.97 7.24
C GLU A 653 5.76 48.57 6.94
N ILE A 654 6.20 47.98 5.83
CA ILE A 654 5.94 46.59 5.49
C ILE A 654 7.15 46.06 4.72
N ASN A 655 7.63 44.86 5.07
CA ASN A 655 8.75 44.26 4.37
C ASN A 655 8.31 43.69 2.99
N PRO A 656 9.25 43.39 2.07
CA PRO A 656 8.91 42.90 0.72
C PRO A 656 8.05 41.62 0.72
N ALA A 657 8.28 40.72 1.68
CA ALA A 657 7.49 39.50 1.83
C ALA A 657 6.01 39.81 2.15
N GLY A 658 5.74 40.77 3.04
CA GLY A 658 4.38 41.20 3.39
C GLY A 658 3.71 41.99 2.27
N TYR A 659 4.47 42.81 1.55
CA TYR A 659 3.96 43.57 0.40
C TYR A 659 3.55 42.64 -0.75
N GLY A 660 4.27 41.54 -0.96
CA GLY A 660 3.94 40.52 -1.96
C GLY A 660 2.58 39.85 -1.74
N LEU A 661 2.15 39.72 -0.49
CA LEU A 661 0.90 39.07 -0.07
C LEU A 661 -0.35 39.95 -0.21
N LEU A 662 -0.21 41.24 -0.53
CA LEU A 662 -1.33 42.14 -0.76
C LEU A 662 -2.01 41.89 -2.13
N PRO A 663 -3.31 42.15 -2.28
CA PRO A 663 -3.99 42.09 -3.59
C PRO A 663 -3.36 43.03 -4.64
N GLU A 664 -3.27 42.59 -5.90
CA GLU A 664 -2.66 43.37 -7.00
C GLU A 664 -3.38 44.69 -7.28
N GLU A 665 -4.69 44.74 -7.04
CA GLU A 665 -5.54 45.93 -7.17
C GLU A 665 -5.12 47.07 -6.22
N CYS A 666 -4.39 46.75 -5.16
CA CYS A 666 -3.88 47.70 -4.17
C CYS A 666 -2.41 48.11 -4.43
N LYS A 667 -1.75 47.53 -5.45
CA LYS A 667 -0.34 47.79 -5.79
C LYS A 667 -0.15 48.85 -6.88
N THR A 668 -1.23 49.48 -7.36
CA THR A 668 -1.17 50.52 -8.41
C THR A 668 -0.83 51.93 -7.87
N ASP A 669 -0.15 52.73 -8.71
CA ASP A 669 0.45 54.02 -8.37
C ASP A 669 -0.58 55.05 -7.83
N GLY A 670 -0.50 55.37 -6.53
CA GLY A 670 -1.15 56.56 -5.94
C GLY A 670 -1.81 56.42 -4.56
N ALA A 671 -2.09 55.20 -4.06
CA ALA A 671 -2.73 54.99 -2.76
C ALA A 671 -1.82 54.22 -1.79
N GLN A 672 -1.71 54.67 -0.52
CA GLN A 672 -0.99 53.92 0.51
C GLN A 672 -1.82 52.69 0.93
N PRO A 673 -1.23 51.46 0.87
CA PRO A 673 -1.94 50.25 1.26
C PRO A 673 -2.24 50.23 2.76
N SER A 674 -3.30 49.53 3.13
CA SER A 674 -3.82 49.50 4.49
C SER A 674 -4.25 48.09 4.90
N LEU A 675 -4.30 47.84 6.20
CA LEU A 675 -4.67 46.54 6.77
C LEU A 675 -6.08 46.11 6.34
N ALA A 676 -6.98 47.07 6.13
CA ALA A 676 -8.34 46.82 5.65
C ALA A 676 -8.38 46.19 4.25
N ASP A 677 -7.34 46.39 3.44
CA ASP A 677 -7.28 45.88 2.07
C ASP A 677 -6.98 44.36 2.02
N LEU A 678 -6.66 43.74 3.17
CA LEU A 678 -6.53 42.27 3.32
C LEU A 678 -7.87 41.57 3.59
N PHE A 679 -8.96 42.31 3.77
CA PHE A 679 -10.26 41.77 4.14
C PHE A 679 -11.23 41.96 2.97
N PRO A 680 -11.94 40.90 2.56
CA PRO A 680 -12.88 40.96 1.44
C PRO A 680 -14.16 41.78 1.75
N ASP A 681 -14.52 41.92 3.04
CA ASP A 681 -15.63 42.76 3.49
C ASP A 681 -15.24 43.62 4.71
N THR A 682 -15.78 44.84 4.71
CA THR A 682 -15.68 45.83 5.78
C THR A 682 -16.16 45.31 7.14
N PHE A 683 -17.16 44.43 7.18
CA PHE A 683 -17.68 43.88 8.44
C PHE A 683 -16.67 42.94 9.13
N GLU A 684 -15.96 42.12 8.36
CA GLU A 684 -14.93 41.21 8.88
C GLU A 684 -13.73 41.98 9.44
N PHE A 685 -13.33 43.05 8.75
CA PHE A 685 -12.31 43.96 9.23
C PHE A 685 -12.72 44.68 10.53
N ASP A 686 -13.94 45.20 10.60
CA ASP A 686 -14.44 45.85 11.83
C ASP A 686 -14.50 44.87 13.00
N HIS A 687 -14.87 43.60 12.75
CA HIS A 687 -14.81 42.54 13.75
C HIS A 687 -13.37 42.29 14.22
N PHE A 688 -12.42 42.14 13.29
CA PHE A 688 -11.00 41.95 13.61
C PHE A 688 -10.44 43.10 14.45
N ILE A 689 -10.71 44.35 14.08
CA ILE A 689 -10.23 45.53 14.84
C ILE A 689 -10.87 45.61 16.22
N ASN A 690 -12.15 45.28 16.36
CA ASN A 690 -12.81 45.25 17.67
C ASN A 690 -12.23 44.15 18.57
N ASP A 691 -11.92 42.98 18.02
CA ASP A 691 -11.25 41.91 18.74
C ASP A 691 -9.83 42.31 19.16
N LEU A 692 -9.10 43.00 18.29
CA LEU A 692 -7.75 43.46 18.57
C LEU A 692 -7.74 44.51 19.68
N LYS A 693 -8.70 45.45 19.67
CA LYS A 693 -8.89 46.43 20.75
C LYS A 693 -9.27 45.80 22.09
N ARG A 694 -10.06 44.71 22.06
CA ARG A 694 -10.50 44.01 23.28
C ARG A 694 -9.40 43.14 23.87
N LYS A 695 -8.65 42.42 23.03
CA LYS A 695 -7.68 41.40 23.46
C LYS A 695 -6.24 41.94 23.55
N GLY A 696 -5.95 43.10 22.96
CA GLY A 696 -4.60 43.68 22.88
C GLY A 696 -3.67 42.99 21.86
N GLN A 697 -3.87 41.69 21.64
CA GLN A 697 -3.15 40.88 20.66
C GLN A 697 -4.06 39.82 20.05
N ILE A 698 -3.83 39.52 18.77
CA ILE A 698 -4.44 38.42 18.02
C ILE A 698 -3.33 37.58 17.41
N ASN A 699 -3.38 36.28 17.65
CA ASN A 699 -2.46 35.31 17.06
C ASN A 699 -3.22 34.51 15.99
N GLU A 700 -2.68 34.46 14.77
CA GLU A 700 -3.14 33.61 13.66
C GLU A 700 -4.61 33.77 13.26
N TYR A 701 -5.01 34.98 12.88
CA TYR A 701 -6.29 35.24 12.22
C TYR A 701 -6.23 34.81 10.74
N ILE A 702 -7.02 33.83 10.34
CA ILE A 702 -6.96 33.25 8.99
C ILE A 702 -7.83 34.04 8.02
N LEU A 703 -7.24 34.51 6.93
CA LEU A 703 -7.89 35.27 5.85
C LEU A 703 -7.80 34.50 4.53
N LYS A 704 -8.89 34.44 3.78
CA LYS A 704 -8.93 33.89 2.43
C LYS A 704 -9.00 35.02 1.41
N LEU A 705 -7.97 35.12 0.58
CA LEU A 705 -7.90 36.08 -0.51
C LEU A 705 -8.18 35.38 -1.85
N ASN A 706 -9.08 35.97 -2.63
CA ASN A 706 -9.30 35.57 -4.01
C ASN A 706 -8.35 36.36 -4.90
N ALA A 707 -7.30 35.72 -5.45
CA ALA A 707 -6.46 36.36 -6.44
C ALA A 707 -7.12 36.26 -7.82
N SER A 708 -6.96 37.29 -8.65
CA SER A 708 -7.57 37.46 -9.98
C SER A 708 -7.17 36.40 -11.04
N ASN A 709 -6.35 35.41 -10.68
CA ASN A 709 -5.77 34.38 -11.56
C ASN A 709 -6.06 32.94 -11.10
N ASP A 710 -7.27 32.65 -10.61
CA ASP A 710 -7.74 31.27 -10.32
C ASP A 710 -6.96 30.54 -9.20
N ARG A 711 -6.21 31.28 -8.37
CA ARG A 711 -5.54 30.78 -7.17
C ARG A 711 -6.14 31.43 -5.91
N SER A 712 -6.70 30.62 -5.02
CA SER A 712 -7.09 31.06 -3.67
C SER A 712 -5.86 31.05 -2.77
N LEU A 713 -5.56 32.20 -2.16
CA LEU A 713 -4.45 32.37 -1.23
C LEU A 713 -5.02 32.43 0.19
N THR A 714 -4.45 31.68 1.13
CA THR A 714 -4.85 31.72 2.54
C THR A 714 -3.70 32.27 3.38
N ILE A 715 -3.95 33.36 4.10
CA ILE A 715 -2.95 34.07 4.91
C ILE A 715 -3.32 33.96 6.39
N ALA A 716 -2.33 33.70 7.23
CA ALA A 716 -2.42 33.88 8.68
C ALA A 716 -1.89 35.27 9.07
N LEU A 717 -2.74 36.06 9.73
CA LEU A 717 -2.45 37.41 10.24
C LEU A 717 -2.34 37.39 11.76
N SER A 718 -1.18 37.73 12.29
CA SER A 718 -0.98 37.98 13.73
C SER A 718 -0.75 39.47 13.95
N ALA A 719 -1.42 40.08 14.93
CA ALA A 719 -1.33 41.52 15.18
C ALA A 719 -1.41 41.86 16.66
N THR A 720 -0.67 42.88 17.08
CA THR A 720 -0.63 43.43 18.43
C THR A 720 -0.90 44.94 18.38
N LEU A 721 -1.68 45.44 19.33
CA LEU A 721 -2.04 46.85 19.45
C LEU A 721 -1.16 47.53 20.50
N GLU A 722 -0.44 48.57 20.11
CA GLU A 722 0.38 49.40 20.99
C GLU A 722 -0.37 50.71 21.33
N LEU A 723 -0.33 51.07 22.62
CA LEU A 723 -0.96 52.27 23.18
C LEU A 723 0.10 53.38 23.38
N ASP A 724 -0.30 54.64 23.22
CA ASP A 724 0.56 55.80 23.53
C ASP A 724 0.62 56.12 25.03
N GLU A 725 1.43 57.12 25.41
CA GLU A 725 1.59 57.58 26.81
C GLU A 725 0.28 58.09 27.45
N ALA A 726 -0.75 58.38 26.64
CA ALA A 726 -2.09 58.77 27.09
C ALA A 726 -3.09 57.60 27.12
N GLY A 727 -2.63 56.37 26.83
CA GLY A 727 -3.42 55.15 26.81
C GLY A 727 -4.32 54.99 25.58
N GLN A 728 -4.10 55.76 24.52
CA GLN A 728 -4.86 55.66 23.27
C GLN A 728 -4.15 54.74 22.25
N PRO A 729 -4.89 53.94 21.46
CA PRO A 729 -4.29 53.10 20.42
C PRO A 729 -3.57 53.94 19.36
N TYR A 730 -2.27 53.71 19.18
CA TYR A 730 -1.44 54.49 18.26
C TYR A 730 -0.87 53.65 17.12
N LEU A 731 -0.43 52.41 17.40
CA LEU A 731 0.27 51.56 16.43
C LEU A 731 -0.26 50.12 16.46
N ILE A 732 -0.27 49.46 15.30
CA ILE A 732 -0.53 48.03 15.14
C ILE A 732 0.72 47.39 14.55
N THR A 733 1.34 46.45 15.26
CA THR A 733 2.48 45.65 14.78
C THR A 733 2.01 44.24 14.47
N GLY A 734 2.49 43.62 13.40
CA GLY A 734 2.03 42.29 13.06
C GLY A 734 2.83 41.56 11.99
N MET A 735 2.42 40.31 11.75
CA MET A 735 3.03 39.39 10.79
C MET A 735 1.96 38.75 9.89
N LEU A 736 2.34 38.51 8.64
CA LEU A 736 1.55 37.87 7.58
C LEU A 736 2.30 36.63 7.09
N LYS A 737 1.64 35.48 7.04
CA LYS A 737 2.23 34.22 6.57
C LYS A 737 1.31 33.50 5.59
N ASP A 738 1.83 33.08 4.44
CA ASP A 738 1.12 32.19 3.54
C ASP A 738 1.01 30.79 4.18
N VAL A 739 -0.23 30.33 4.39
CA VAL A 739 -0.54 29.02 4.96
C VAL A 739 -1.34 28.15 4.00
N THR A 740 -1.41 28.52 2.72
CA THR A 740 -2.23 27.84 1.69
C THR A 740 -1.89 26.35 1.57
N GLN A 741 -0.60 26.02 1.45
CA GLN A 741 -0.16 24.62 1.34
C GLN A 741 -0.34 23.86 2.66
N THR A 742 -0.07 24.51 3.79
CA THR A 742 -0.20 23.93 5.13
C THR A 742 -1.66 23.61 5.47
N GLN A 743 -2.60 24.52 5.18
CA GLN A 743 -4.03 24.31 5.36
C GLN A 743 -4.57 23.19 4.45
N LYS A 744 -4.12 23.15 3.19
CA LYS A 744 -4.49 22.05 2.27
C LYS A 744 -4.01 20.70 2.78
N LEU A 745 -2.77 20.63 3.26
CA LEU A 745 -2.20 19.39 3.79
C LEU A 745 -2.85 18.94 5.11
N LEU A 746 -3.24 19.89 5.97
CA LEU A 746 -4.00 19.61 7.20
C LEU A 746 -5.41 19.11 6.89
N ALA A 747 -6.11 19.75 5.93
CA ALA A 747 -7.43 19.30 5.47
C ALA A 747 -7.38 17.90 4.82
N ASP A 748 -6.36 17.64 3.99
CA ASP A 748 -6.15 16.32 3.37
C ASP A 748 -5.85 15.26 4.44
N ARG A 749 -5.05 15.59 5.46
CA ARG A 749 -4.75 14.71 6.59
C ARG A 749 -5.99 14.45 7.45
N GLU A 750 -6.79 15.47 7.76
CA GLU A 750 -8.05 15.31 8.49
C GLU A 750 -9.05 14.47 7.70
N ALA A 751 -9.15 14.65 6.38
CA ALA A 751 -9.98 13.81 5.51
C ALA A 751 -9.51 12.35 5.50
N GLN A 752 -8.19 12.11 5.47
CA GLN A 752 -7.62 10.76 5.57
C GLN A 752 -7.84 10.12 6.96
N ILE A 753 -7.67 10.90 8.03
CA ILE A 753 -7.94 10.46 9.40
C ILE A 753 -9.43 10.14 9.56
N ASN A 754 -10.34 10.99 9.08
CA ASN A 754 -11.79 10.74 9.10
C ASN A 754 -12.16 9.49 8.29
N LYS A 755 -11.48 9.25 7.16
CA LYS A 755 -11.68 8.06 6.32
C LYS A 755 -11.17 6.77 6.98
N LEU A 756 -10.06 6.84 7.71
CA LEU A 756 -9.53 5.73 8.53
C LEU A 756 -10.38 5.50 9.78
N GLN A 757 -10.81 6.56 10.46
CA GLN A 757 -11.69 6.52 11.63
C GLN A 757 -13.08 5.96 11.29
N ALA A 758 -13.62 6.28 10.10
CA ALA A 758 -14.86 5.68 9.60
C ALA A 758 -14.76 4.16 9.43
N SER A 759 -13.58 3.64 9.10
CA SER A 759 -13.32 2.19 8.98
C SER A 759 -13.06 1.52 10.35
N LEU A 760 -12.59 2.28 11.34
CA LEU A 760 -12.31 1.84 12.71
C LEU A 760 -13.51 1.92 13.67
N LEU A 761 -14.52 2.75 13.35
CA LEU A 761 -15.72 2.97 14.17
C LEU A 761 -16.47 1.68 14.54
N PHE A 762 -16.40 0.64 13.71
CA PHE A 762 -17.01 -0.65 13.96
C PHE A 762 -16.36 -1.41 15.14
N PHE A 763 -15.03 -1.44 15.17
CA PHE A 763 -14.29 -2.21 16.16
C PHE A 763 -14.52 -1.69 17.58
N HIS A 764 -14.87 -0.40 17.71
CA HIS A 764 -15.14 0.31 18.96
C HIS A 764 -16.63 0.34 19.38
N GLU A 765 -17.50 -0.47 18.79
CA GLU A 765 -18.86 -0.67 19.32
C GLU A 765 -18.84 -1.77 20.42
N PRO A 766 -19.63 -1.62 21.50
CA PRO A 766 -19.69 -2.62 22.56
C PRO A 766 -20.51 -3.84 22.16
N LEU A 767 -20.17 -5.01 22.71
CA LEU A 767 -20.88 -6.28 22.48
C LEU A 767 -22.36 -6.23 22.89
N SER A 768 -22.75 -5.31 23.79
CA SER A 768 -24.12 -5.10 24.26
C SER A 768 -25.08 -4.65 23.16
N LYS A 769 -24.57 -4.09 22.05
CA LYS A 769 -25.38 -3.75 20.88
C LYS A 769 -25.67 -4.93 19.94
N LEU A 770 -25.03 -6.07 20.16
CA LEU A 770 -25.32 -7.29 19.40
C LEU A 770 -26.63 -7.91 19.86
N GLU A 771 -27.35 -8.51 18.92
CA GLU A 771 -28.57 -9.25 19.25
C GLU A 771 -28.27 -10.36 20.27
N ARG A 772 -29.05 -10.40 21.34
CA ARG A 772 -28.91 -11.41 22.39
C ARG A 772 -29.54 -12.71 21.91
N ALA A 773 -28.70 -13.66 21.51
CA ALA A 773 -29.12 -14.99 21.10
C ALA A 773 -28.47 -16.03 22.03
N LEU A 774 -29.30 -16.80 22.72
CA LEU A 774 -28.83 -17.84 23.63
C LEU A 774 -29.65 -19.12 23.44
N VAL A 775 -28.96 -20.23 23.20
CA VAL A 775 -29.49 -21.59 23.33
C VAL A 775 -28.94 -22.17 24.63
N THR A 776 -29.83 -22.66 25.49
CA THR A 776 -29.47 -23.28 26.76
C THR A 776 -29.90 -24.75 26.84
N GLY A 777 -29.14 -25.54 27.60
CA GLY A 777 -29.47 -26.91 27.97
C GLY A 777 -29.13 -27.19 29.43
N GLU A 778 -30.09 -27.72 30.19
CA GLU A 778 -29.85 -28.19 31.56
C GLU A 778 -29.03 -29.48 31.56
N THR A 779 -28.50 -29.88 32.73
CA THR A 779 -27.66 -31.07 32.91
C THR A 779 -28.30 -32.37 32.39
N ASN A 780 -29.63 -32.49 32.47
CA ASN A 780 -30.37 -33.66 32.00
C ASN A 780 -30.69 -33.64 30.50
N THR A 781 -30.37 -32.55 29.79
CA THR A 781 -30.63 -32.42 28.35
C THR A 781 -29.67 -33.31 27.58
N THR A 782 -30.19 -34.12 26.65
CA THR A 782 -29.36 -35.00 25.82
C THR A 782 -28.61 -34.23 24.72
N ILE A 783 -27.51 -34.80 24.22
CA ILE A 783 -26.75 -34.25 23.09
C ILE A 783 -27.68 -34.01 21.88
N GLN A 784 -28.57 -34.95 21.59
CA GLN A 784 -29.54 -34.83 20.49
C GLN A 784 -30.49 -33.63 20.67
N GLN A 785 -31.03 -33.45 21.87
CA GLN A 785 -31.94 -32.35 22.16
C GLN A 785 -31.24 -30.98 22.09
N VAL A 786 -30.01 -30.86 22.61
CA VAL A 786 -29.23 -29.62 22.48
C VAL A 786 -28.88 -29.33 21.03
N SER A 787 -28.42 -30.34 20.27
CA SER A 787 -28.10 -30.19 18.85
C SER A 787 -29.31 -29.79 18.00
N LYS A 788 -30.50 -30.33 18.34
CA LYS A 788 -31.76 -29.93 17.70
C LYS A 788 -32.11 -28.47 18.02
N ARG A 789 -32.02 -28.04 19.29
CA ARG A 789 -32.26 -26.65 19.68
C ARG A 789 -31.29 -25.68 19.00
N MET A 790 -30.02 -26.06 18.85
CA MET A 790 -29.02 -25.33 18.09
C MET A 790 -29.45 -25.19 16.62
N SER A 791 -29.89 -26.28 15.99
CA SER A 791 -30.35 -26.29 14.60
C SER A 791 -31.63 -25.46 14.40
N ASP A 792 -32.62 -25.61 15.28
CA ASP A 792 -33.91 -24.91 15.22
C ASP A 792 -33.74 -23.39 15.37
N LYS A 793 -32.75 -22.93 16.15
CA LYS A 793 -32.40 -21.52 16.32
C LYS A 793 -31.26 -21.04 15.42
N ASN A 794 -30.77 -21.88 14.51
CA ASN A 794 -29.65 -21.60 13.62
C ASN A 794 -28.39 -21.06 14.36
N MET A 795 -28.05 -21.67 15.51
CA MET A 795 -26.90 -21.31 16.33
C MET A 795 -25.81 -22.38 16.28
N SER A 796 -24.55 -21.94 16.23
CA SER A 796 -23.36 -22.81 16.18
C SER A 796 -22.85 -23.27 17.56
N ALA A 797 -23.47 -22.77 18.64
CA ALA A 797 -23.15 -23.15 20.01
C ALA A 797 -24.35 -23.08 20.96
N ALA A 798 -24.27 -23.80 22.07
CA ALA A 798 -25.23 -23.80 23.17
C ALA A 798 -24.52 -23.76 24.53
N LEU A 799 -25.14 -23.07 25.49
CA LEU A 799 -24.70 -23.00 26.88
C LEU A 799 -25.31 -24.14 27.70
N ILE A 800 -24.49 -24.86 28.46
CA ILE A 800 -24.96 -25.88 29.40
C ILE A 800 -24.99 -25.29 30.80
N THR A 801 -26.16 -25.37 31.45
CA THR A 801 -26.41 -24.81 32.78
C THR A 801 -26.71 -25.89 33.80
N ALA A 802 -26.31 -25.65 35.05
CA ALA A 802 -26.76 -26.41 36.20
C ALA A 802 -28.23 -26.10 36.53
N ASP A 803 -28.85 -26.94 37.34
CA ASP A 803 -30.26 -26.83 37.72
C ASP A 803 -30.55 -25.55 38.54
N ASN A 804 -29.51 -24.92 39.09
CA ASN A 804 -29.55 -23.64 39.79
C ASN A 804 -29.35 -22.41 38.87
N GLY A 805 -29.15 -22.62 37.56
CA GLY A 805 -28.92 -21.57 36.56
C GLY A 805 -27.45 -21.23 36.30
N ASP A 806 -26.50 -21.83 37.01
CA ASP A 806 -25.07 -21.55 36.80
C ASP A 806 -24.55 -22.14 35.49
N ALA A 807 -23.73 -21.38 34.77
CA ALA A 807 -23.11 -21.82 33.53
C ALA A 807 -21.99 -22.85 33.79
N LEU A 808 -22.17 -24.08 33.32
CA LEU A 808 -21.22 -25.19 33.48
C LEU A 808 -20.22 -25.30 32.32
N GLY A 809 -20.65 -25.03 31.09
CA GLY A 809 -19.82 -25.16 29.90
C GLY A 809 -20.55 -24.81 28.60
N ILE A 810 -19.86 -24.94 27.47
CA ILE A 810 -20.39 -24.67 26.13
C ILE A 810 -20.28 -25.91 25.25
N ILE A 811 -21.24 -26.12 24.35
CA ILE A 811 -21.15 -27.12 23.28
C ILE A 811 -21.17 -26.38 21.95
N THR A 812 -20.21 -26.69 21.09
CA THR A 812 -20.07 -26.11 19.75
C THR A 812 -20.18 -27.19 18.67
N ASP A 813 -20.35 -26.78 17.41
CA ASP A 813 -20.27 -27.70 16.25
C ASP A 813 -18.94 -28.47 16.18
N HIS A 814 -17.85 -27.90 16.72
CA HIS A 814 -16.57 -28.57 16.84
C HIS A 814 -16.63 -29.69 17.88
N ASP A 815 -17.18 -29.43 19.07
CA ASP A 815 -17.35 -30.45 20.11
C ASP A 815 -18.24 -31.60 19.64
N LEU A 816 -19.33 -31.30 18.93
CA LEU A 816 -20.20 -32.31 18.34
C LEU A 816 -19.45 -33.18 17.32
N ARG A 817 -18.66 -32.58 16.42
CA ARG A 817 -17.86 -33.36 15.45
C ARG A 817 -16.80 -34.22 16.14
N ASP A 818 -16.05 -33.64 17.05
CA ASP A 818 -14.86 -34.25 17.63
C ASP A 818 -15.20 -35.28 18.72
N ARG A 819 -16.17 -34.98 19.58
CA ARG A 819 -16.48 -35.81 20.75
C ARG A 819 -17.73 -36.66 20.58
N VAL A 820 -18.59 -36.34 19.62
CA VAL A 820 -19.79 -37.14 19.32
C VAL A 820 -19.59 -37.98 18.08
N ILE A 821 -19.33 -37.35 16.93
CA ILE A 821 -19.24 -38.06 15.64
C ILE A 821 -17.96 -38.88 15.54
N ALA A 822 -16.79 -38.27 15.76
CA ALA A 822 -15.50 -38.97 15.59
C ALA A 822 -15.33 -40.12 16.60
N GLN A 823 -15.84 -39.94 17.82
CA GLN A 823 -15.78 -40.95 18.90
C GLN A 823 -16.96 -41.92 18.92
N LYS A 824 -17.95 -41.76 18.02
CA LYS A 824 -19.19 -42.57 17.96
C LYS A 824 -19.95 -42.60 19.29
N THR A 825 -20.01 -41.47 19.98
CA THR A 825 -20.73 -41.33 21.26
C THR A 825 -22.24 -41.36 21.01
N ASP A 826 -22.99 -42.10 21.84
CA ASP A 826 -24.46 -42.15 21.77
C ASP A 826 -25.06 -40.76 22.02
N SER A 827 -25.90 -40.31 21.08
CA SER A 827 -26.57 -39.00 21.11
C SER A 827 -27.58 -38.84 22.24
N ASN A 828 -27.98 -39.94 22.88
CA ASN A 828 -28.86 -39.92 24.05
C ASN A 828 -28.13 -39.64 25.37
N LYS A 829 -26.78 -39.59 25.36
CA LYS A 829 -26.03 -39.22 26.57
C LYS A 829 -26.29 -37.75 26.94
N PRO A 830 -26.13 -37.39 28.23
CA PRO A 830 -26.25 -36.01 28.69
C PRO A 830 -25.25 -35.08 27.98
N ALA A 831 -25.72 -33.90 27.59
CA ALA A 831 -24.96 -32.91 26.83
C ALA A 831 -23.71 -32.42 27.61
N PHE A 832 -23.77 -32.34 28.94
CA PHE A 832 -22.63 -31.94 29.76
C PHE A 832 -21.42 -32.88 29.62
N SER A 833 -21.61 -34.12 29.15
CA SER A 833 -20.52 -35.08 28.98
C SER A 833 -19.58 -34.76 27.81
N VAL A 834 -20.00 -33.89 26.89
CA VAL A 834 -19.21 -33.50 25.70
C VAL A 834 -18.92 -32.00 25.63
N MET A 835 -19.36 -31.22 26.64
CA MET A 835 -19.15 -29.78 26.69
C MET A 835 -17.68 -29.41 26.93
N THR A 836 -17.29 -28.22 26.47
CA THR A 836 -16.02 -27.59 26.80
C THR A 836 -16.18 -26.69 28.02
N SER A 837 -15.27 -26.84 28.99
CA SER A 837 -15.24 -26.10 30.26
C SER A 837 -13.78 -25.93 30.72
N PRO A 838 -13.39 -24.77 31.30
CA PRO A 838 -14.22 -23.60 31.61
C PRO A 838 -14.60 -22.79 30.37
N ILE A 839 -15.74 -22.10 30.43
CA ILE A 839 -16.20 -21.21 29.37
C ILE A 839 -15.39 -19.91 29.34
N VAL A 840 -14.96 -19.47 28.17
CA VAL A 840 -14.27 -18.18 28.01
C VAL A 840 -15.32 -17.07 27.98
N ARG A 841 -15.22 -16.12 28.92
CA ARG A 841 -16.20 -15.06 29.15
C ARG A 841 -15.68 -13.68 28.73
N ILE A 842 -16.56 -12.75 28.39
CA ILE A 842 -16.23 -11.35 28.11
C ILE A 842 -17.38 -10.44 28.56
N ASN A 843 -17.09 -9.26 29.10
CA ASN A 843 -18.13 -8.32 29.54
C ASN A 843 -18.90 -7.74 28.34
N GLU A 844 -20.20 -7.48 28.49
CA GLU A 844 -21.06 -6.94 27.42
C GLU A 844 -20.66 -5.52 26.97
N ASN A 845 -19.96 -4.77 27.81
CA ASN A 845 -19.43 -3.44 27.48
C ASN A 845 -18.06 -3.51 26.78
N ALA A 846 -17.47 -4.70 26.64
CA ALA A 846 -16.23 -4.86 25.90
C ALA A 846 -16.43 -4.56 24.41
N MET A 847 -15.42 -3.99 23.79
CA MET A 847 -15.45 -3.61 22.39
C MET A 847 -15.31 -4.85 21.49
N ILE A 848 -15.85 -4.77 20.28
CA ILE A 848 -15.81 -5.90 19.34
C ILE A 848 -14.37 -6.31 18.98
N TYR A 849 -13.41 -5.37 18.87
CA TYR A 849 -12.01 -5.75 18.69
C TYR A 849 -11.45 -6.54 19.88
N GLU A 850 -11.84 -6.19 21.11
CA GLU A 850 -11.40 -6.88 22.33
C GLU A 850 -11.92 -8.32 22.34
N ALA A 851 -13.13 -8.53 21.83
CA ALA A 851 -13.69 -9.86 21.65
C ALA A 851 -12.91 -10.71 20.64
N ILE A 852 -12.52 -10.12 19.51
CA ILE A 852 -11.73 -10.80 18.46
C ILE A 852 -10.34 -11.17 18.99
N ILE A 853 -9.65 -10.22 19.63
CA ILE A 853 -8.33 -10.45 20.24
C ILE A 853 -8.44 -11.56 21.30
N LYS A 854 -9.46 -11.51 22.16
CA LYS A 854 -9.67 -12.53 23.21
C LYS A 854 -9.97 -13.92 22.62
N MET A 855 -10.67 -14.00 21.49
CA MET A 855 -10.86 -15.26 20.75
C MET A 855 -9.54 -15.83 20.22
N GLU A 856 -8.69 -14.98 19.65
CA GLU A 856 -7.38 -15.37 19.10
C GLU A 856 -6.39 -15.78 20.20
N GLU A 857 -6.26 -14.98 21.26
CA GLU A 857 -5.41 -15.26 22.42
C GLU A 857 -5.76 -16.59 23.12
N LYS A 858 -7.06 -16.91 23.20
CA LYS A 858 -7.55 -18.13 23.85
C LYS A 858 -7.71 -19.30 22.88
N GLY A 859 -7.51 -19.10 21.57
CA GLY A 859 -7.71 -20.11 20.55
C GLY A 859 -9.14 -20.63 20.45
N VAL A 860 -10.14 -19.82 20.83
CA VAL A 860 -11.57 -20.19 20.83
C VAL A 860 -12.33 -19.43 19.76
N ARG A 861 -13.37 -20.05 19.20
CA ARG A 861 -14.22 -19.42 18.17
C ARG A 861 -15.50 -18.79 18.70
N HIS A 862 -15.79 -18.99 19.99
CA HIS A 862 -17.00 -18.57 20.67
C HIS A 862 -16.65 -17.94 22.01
N LEU A 863 -17.35 -16.86 22.39
CA LEU A 863 -17.24 -16.22 23.70
C LEU A 863 -18.62 -16.13 24.36
N ALA A 864 -18.66 -16.35 25.67
CA ALA A 864 -19.83 -16.04 26.48
C ALA A 864 -19.80 -14.58 26.92
N VAL A 865 -20.83 -13.83 26.57
CA VAL A 865 -20.96 -12.45 26.98
C VAL A 865 -21.67 -12.38 28.32
N GLU A 866 -21.04 -11.79 29.31
CA GLU A 866 -21.58 -11.59 30.65
C GLU A 866 -21.98 -10.13 30.87
N ASN A 867 -23.10 -9.92 31.56
CA ASN A 867 -23.50 -8.59 32.03
C ASN A 867 -22.72 -8.21 33.30
N ASP A 868 -22.92 -6.98 33.78
CA ASP A 868 -22.25 -6.48 34.98
C ASP A 868 -22.62 -7.24 36.27
N SER A 869 -23.70 -8.05 36.25
CA SER A 869 -24.07 -8.95 37.36
C SER A 869 -23.45 -10.35 37.25
N GLY A 870 -22.61 -10.60 36.25
CA GLY A 870 -21.89 -11.86 36.05
C GLY A 870 -22.74 -12.99 35.43
N GLN A 871 -23.94 -12.67 34.93
CA GLN A 871 -24.81 -13.61 34.22
C GLN A 871 -24.48 -13.61 32.73
N ILE A 872 -24.43 -14.81 32.12
CA ILE A 872 -24.23 -14.94 30.67
C ILE A 872 -25.52 -14.55 29.95
N VAL A 873 -25.44 -13.49 29.16
CA VAL A 873 -26.56 -12.91 28.40
C VAL A 873 -26.51 -13.21 26.91
N ASN A 874 -25.34 -13.60 26.38
CA ASN A 874 -25.17 -13.88 24.95
C ASN A 874 -24.06 -14.90 24.66
N LEU A 875 -24.07 -15.49 23.46
CA LEU A 875 -22.97 -16.27 22.89
C LEU A 875 -22.60 -15.66 21.53
N VAL A 876 -21.37 -15.17 21.39
CA VAL A 876 -20.87 -14.56 20.15
C VAL A 876 -19.83 -15.45 19.49
N ASP A 877 -19.86 -15.55 18.16
CA ASP A 877 -18.92 -16.36 17.39
C ASP A 877 -18.03 -15.52 16.44
N SER A 878 -16.85 -16.04 16.13
CA SER A 878 -15.86 -15.38 15.27
C SER A 878 -16.38 -15.03 13.87
N LYS A 879 -17.34 -15.79 13.31
CA LYS A 879 -17.94 -15.52 12.00
C LYS A 879 -18.92 -14.34 12.08
N MET A 880 -19.70 -14.25 13.16
CA MET A 880 -20.56 -13.10 13.47
C MET A 880 -19.73 -11.83 13.62
N LEU A 881 -18.60 -11.89 14.34
CA LEU A 881 -17.71 -10.73 14.53
C LEU A 881 -16.91 -10.37 13.26
N ALA A 882 -16.51 -11.35 12.43
CA ALA A 882 -15.73 -11.10 11.21
C ALA A 882 -16.55 -10.60 10.00
N GLN A 883 -17.87 -10.85 9.98
CA GLN A 883 -18.75 -10.39 8.88
C GLN A 883 -19.25 -8.94 9.03
N PHE A 884 -18.78 -8.23 10.04
CA PHE A 884 -19.32 -6.93 10.43
C PHE A 884 -19.05 -5.72 9.51
N PRO A 885 -18.10 -5.71 8.56
CA PRO A 885 -18.15 -4.69 7.51
C PRO A 885 -19.48 -4.72 6.70
N ARG A 886 -20.24 -5.82 6.79
CA ARG A 886 -21.60 -5.98 6.25
C ARG A 886 -22.72 -5.53 7.21
N TYR A 887 -22.41 -5.09 8.42
CA TYR A 887 -23.43 -4.81 9.46
C TYR A 887 -24.30 -3.59 9.19
N GLY A 888 -23.85 -2.62 8.38
CA GLY A 888 -24.73 -1.54 7.91
C GLY A 888 -25.92 -2.11 7.13
N ALA A 889 -25.69 -3.09 6.24
CA ALA A 889 -26.75 -3.78 5.53
C ALA A 889 -27.59 -4.65 6.47
N TYR A 890 -26.94 -5.48 7.30
CA TYR A 890 -27.62 -6.44 8.16
C TYR A 890 -28.51 -5.77 9.22
N ILE A 891 -28.00 -4.78 9.97
CA ILE A 891 -28.80 -4.01 10.92
C ILE A 891 -29.96 -3.33 10.20
N LEU A 892 -29.69 -2.64 9.07
CA LEU A 892 -30.77 -1.98 8.33
C LEU A 892 -31.81 -2.98 7.84
N THR A 893 -31.43 -4.15 7.33
CA THR A 893 -32.39 -5.19 6.94
C THR A 893 -33.21 -5.74 8.12
N GLN A 894 -32.62 -5.86 9.30
CA GLN A 894 -33.31 -6.27 10.53
C GLN A 894 -34.25 -5.18 11.06
N GLU A 895 -33.85 -3.92 10.99
CA GLU A 895 -34.71 -2.77 11.32
C GLU A 895 -35.90 -2.70 10.35
N ILE A 896 -35.64 -2.82 9.05
CA ILE A 896 -36.66 -2.89 7.99
C ILE A 896 -37.66 -4.03 8.24
N ALA A 897 -37.18 -5.21 8.62
CA ALA A 897 -38.07 -6.34 8.91
C ALA A 897 -39.01 -6.06 10.11
N LYS A 898 -38.60 -5.19 11.04
CA LYS A 898 -39.34 -4.85 12.26
C LYS A 898 -40.27 -3.63 12.11
N THR A 899 -40.18 -2.85 11.03
CA THR A 899 -41.00 -1.64 10.86
C THR A 899 -42.48 -1.99 10.81
N THR A 900 -43.35 -1.26 11.51
CA THR A 900 -44.80 -1.54 11.53
C THR A 900 -45.61 -0.67 10.58
N THR A 901 -45.04 0.45 10.12
CA THR A 901 -45.72 1.37 9.19
C THR A 901 -44.86 1.64 7.95
N LEU A 902 -45.49 2.14 6.88
CA LEU A 902 -44.79 2.55 5.66
C LEU A 902 -43.84 3.73 5.91
N ASP A 903 -44.23 4.69 6.76
CA ASP A 903 -43.40 5.86 7.07
C ASP A 903 -42.12 5.46 7.83
N ASP A 904 -42.23 4.51 8.76
CA ASP A 904 -41.08 3.94 9.46
C ASP A 904 -40.12 3.23 8.48
N LEU A 905 -40.69 2.52 7.49
CA LEU A 905 -39.91 1.85 6.45
C LEU A 905 -39.17 2.86 5.57
N VAL A 906 -39.85 3.93 5.11
CA VAL A 906 -39.24 5.00 4.31
C VAL A 906 -38.09 5.65 5.07
N THR A 907 -38.31 6.01 6.33
CA THR A 907 -37.31 6.64 7.20
C THR A 907 -36.10 5.73 7.44
N THR A 908 -36.34 4.45 7.66
CA THR A 908 -35.27 3.46 7.89
C THR A 908 -34.47 3.23 6.60
N ASN A 909 -35.14 3.08 5.46
CA ASN A 909 -34.50 2.84 4.17
C ASN A 909 -33.65 4.03 3.70
N GLN A 910 -33.99 5.28 4.02
CA GLN A 910 -33.16 6.46 3.69
C GLN A 910 -31.73 6.37 4.25
N ARG A 911 -31.52 5.63 5.35
CA ARG A 911 -30.19 5.42 5.95
C ARG A 911 -29.24 4.66 5.01
N LYS A 912 -29.75 3.96 3.98
CA LYS A 912 -28.93 3.29 2.96
C LYS A 912 -27.98 4.25 2.25
N ASN A 913 -28.39 5.50 2.00
CA ASN A 913 -27.59 6.50 1.30
C ASN A 913 -26.28 6.77 2.07
N LYS A 914 -26.39 6.97 3.39
CA LYS A 914 -25.24 7.17 4.27
C LYS A 914 -24.36 5.93 4.36
N ALA A 915 -24.96 4.74 4.48
CA ALA A 915 -24.22 3.48 4.56
C ALA A 915 -23.39 3.20 3.29
N VAL A 916 -23.99 3.38 2.11
CA VAL A 916 -23.33 3.18 0.81
C VAL A 916 -22.26 4.25 0.57
N LYS A 917 -22.52 5.52 0.94
CA LYS A 917 -21.51 6.58 0.86
C LYS A 917 -20.25 6.22 1.64
N VAL A 918 -20.40 5.86 2.92
CA VAL A 918 -19.27 5.45 3.78
C VAL A 918 -18.51 4.27 3.17
N LEU A 919 -19.22 3.29 2.61
CA LEU A 919 -18.60 2.09 2.01
C LEU A 919 -17.80 2.42 0.74
N ILE A 920 -18.36 3.26 -0.16
CA ILE A 920 -17.70 3.67 -1.40
C ILE A 920 -16.50 4.58 -1.11
N GLU A 921 -16.61 5.51 -0.17
CA GLU A 921 -15.53 6.41 0.21
C GLU A 921 -14.36 5.69 0.89
N SER A 922 -14.64 4.69 1.75
CA SER A 922 -13.64 3.92 2.49
C SER A 922 -12.93 2.86 1.63
N SER A 923 -13.67 2.05 0.87
CA SER A 923 -13.14 0.83 0.24
C SER A 923 -13.08 0.86 -1.28
N HIS A 924 -13.83 1.77 -1.94
CA HIS A 924 -14.05 1.76 -3.39
C HIS A 924 -14.57 0.41 -3.95
N ASN A 925 -15.03 -0.51 -3.10
CA ASN A 925 -15.49 -1.83 -3.52
C ASN A 925 -16.98 -1.78 -3.90
N VAL A 926 -17.22 -1.62 -5.20
CA VAL A 926 -18.55 -1.47 -5.79
C VAL A 926 -19.42 -2.70 -5.60
N ARG A 927 -18.82 -3.90 -5.66
CA ARG A 927 -19.53 -5.18 -5.50
C ARG A 927 -20.15 -5.30 -4.11
N HIS A 928 -19.45 -4.83 -3.08
CA HIS A 928 -20.01 -4.80 -1.72
C HIS A 928 -21.16 -3.79 -1.60
N ALA A 929 -21.06 -2.63 -2.26
CA ALA A 929 -22.11 -1.63 -2.25
C ALA A 929 -23.40 -2.10 -2.93
N THR A 930 -23.31 -2.71 -4.11
CA THR A 930 -24.49 -3.25 -4.80
C THR A 930 -25.08 -4.46 -4.10
N SER A 931 -24.26 -5.30 -3.46
CA SER A 931 -24.74 -6.41 -2.63
C SER A 931 -25.49 -5.91 -1.40
N MET A 932 -24.97 -4.91 -0.70
CA MET A 932 -25.65 -4.24 0.42
C MET A 932 -26.98 -3.63 0.00
N LEU A 933 -26.99 -2.90 -1.12
CA LEU A 933 -28.22 -2.31 -1.68
C LEU A 933 -29.24 -3.40 -2.04
N SER A 934 -28.80 -4.48 -2.68
CA SER A 934 -29.67 -5.62 -3.02
C SER A 934 -30.36 -6.18 -1.78
N SER A 935 -29.62 -6.43 -0.69
CA SER A 935 -30.20 -6.93 0.55
C SER A 935 -31.21 -5.95 1.18
N ILE A 936 -30.91 -4.65 1.15
CA ILE A 936 -31.82 -3.62 1.67
C ILE A 936 -33.10 -3.55 0.82
N TYR A 937 -32.99 -3.57 -0.50
CA TYR A 937 -34.13 -3.57 -1.41
C TYR A 937 -34.99 -4.83 -1.26
N ASP A 938 -34.38 -6.01 -1.15
CA ASP A 938 -35.09 -7.27 -0.95
C ASP A 938 -35.85 -7.27 0.39
N ALA A 939 -35.19 -6.90 1.49
CA ALA A 939 -35.83 -6.80 2.81
C ALA A 939 -36.98 -5.79 2.82
N SER A 940 -36.81 -4.66 2.14
CA SER A 940 -37.85 -3.64 2.02
C SER A 940 -39.03 -4.16 1.20
N THR A 941 -38.76 -4.87 0.10
CA THR A 941 -39.78 -5.49 -0.75
C THR A 941 -40.56 -6.55 0.02
N GLU A 942 -39.88 -7.43 0.76
CA GLU A 942 -40.53 -8.43 1.62
C GLU A 942 -41.42 -7.78 2.67
N ARG A 943 -40.97 -6.67 3.30
CA ARG A 943 -41.79 -5.98 4.30
C ARG A 943 -43.02 -5.34 3.68
N LEU A 944 -42.89 -4.72 2.50
CA LEU A 944 -44.01 -4.18 1.74
C LEU A 944 -45.02 -5.26 1.34
N ILE A 945 -44.54 -6.45 0.95
CA ILE A 945 -45.41 -7.60 0.67
C ILE A 945 -46.18 -7.99 1.93
N ASN A 946 -45.51 -8.06 3.09
CA ASN A 946 -46.18 -8.38 4.36
C ASN A 946 -47.24 -7.33 4.72
N PHE A 947 -46.96 -6.03 4.57
CA PHE A 947 -47.97 -4.99 4.77
C PHE A 947 -49.18 -5.17 3.85
N ALA A 948 -48.94 -5.47 2.57
CA ALA A 948 -50.02 -5.68 1.62
C ALA A 948 -50.83 -6.96 1.94
N LEU A 949 -50.19 -8.03 2.40
CA LEU A 949 -50.88 -9.26 2.85
C LEU A 949 -51.68 -9.06 4.14
N GLU A 950 -51.19 -8.24 5.07
CA GLU A 950 -51.93 -7.84 6.28
C GLU A 950 -53.20 -7.05 5.91
N GLU A 951 -53.14 -6.22 4.85
CA GLU A 951 -54.26 -5.42 4.33
C GLU A 951 -55.29 -6.26 3.55
N PHE A 952 -54.84 -7.13 2.63
CA PHE A 952 -55.71 -7.88 1.74
C PHE A 952 -56.09 -9.30 2.24
N GLY A 953 -55.46 -9.78 3.31
CA GLY A 953 -55.62 -11.14 3.82
C GLY A 953 -54.75 -12.18 3.09
N PRO A 954 -54.83 -13.47 3.46
CA PRO A 954 -53.95 -14.51 2.91
C PRO A 954 -54.16 -14.70 1.40
N PRO A 955 -53.10 -15.06 0.65
CA PRO A 955 -53.20 -15.23 -0.79
C PRO A 955 -54.11 -16.42 -1.15
N PRO A 956 -54.93 -16.33 -2.21
CA PRO A 956 -55.89 -17.38 -2.58
C PRO A 956 -55.20 -18.65 -3.12
N THR A 957 -53.93 -18.56 -3.50
CA THR A 957 -53.14 -19.66 -4.05
C THR A 957 -51.64 -19.33 -3.89
N PRO A 958 -50.72 -20.32 -3.90
CA PRO A 958 -49.29 -20.04 -3.85
C PRO A 958 -48.85 -19.10 -4.97
N PHE A 959 -48.01 -18.14 -4.62
CA PHE A 959 -47.46 -17.15 -5.55
C PHE A 959 -45.97 -16.92 -5.29
N ALA A 960 -45.30 -16.33 -6.26
CA ALA A 960 -43.92 -15.90 -6.21
C ALA A 960 -43.85 -14.45 -6.71
N PHE A 961 -43.31 -13.56 -5.88
CA PHE A 961 -42.91 -12.23 -6.28
C PHE A 961 -41.45 -12.29 -6.77
N ILE A 962 -41.23 -11.86 -8.01
CA ILE A 962 -39.93 -11.88 -8.66
C ILE A 962 -39.40 -10.47 -8.88
N GLY A 963 -38.12 -10.28 -8.55
CA GLY A 963 -37.35 -9.11 -8.98
C GLY A 963 -36.72 -9.40 -10.34
N MET A 964 -36.70 -8.39 -11.20
CA MET A 964 -36.14 -8.45 -12.55
C MET A 964 -35.10 -7.34 -12.74
N GLY A 965 -34.49 -7.26 -13.92
CA GLY A 965 -33.56 -6.17 -14.23
C GLY A 965 -32.37 -6.10 -13.26
N SER A 966 -32.02 -4.90 -12.80
CA SER A 966 -30.90 -4.70 -11.86
C SER A 966 -31.12 -5.43 -10.53
N GLN A 967 -32.34 -5.46 -10.00
CA GLN A 967 -32.66 -6.16 -8.75
C GLN A 967 -32.54 -7.69 -8.91
N GLY A 968 -32.96 -8.20 -10.07
CA GLY A 968 -32.82 -9.63 -10.39
C GLY A 968 -31.37 -10.07 -10.66
N ARG A 969 -30.51 -9.15 -11.13
CA ARG A 969 -29.05 -9.37 -11.23
C ARG A 969 -28.27 -9.09 -9.94
N GLN A 970 -28.93 -8.57 -8.91
CA GLN A 970 -28.31 -8.11 -7.66
C GLN A 970 -27.28 -6.98 -7.87
N GLU A 971 -27.60 -6.07 -8.78
CA GLU A 971 -26.81 -4.91 -9.18
C GLU A 971 -27.56 -3.55 -9.07
N PRO A 972 -28.49 -3.33 -8.11
CA PRO A 972 -29.14 -2.03 -7.95
C PRO A 972 -28.14 -0.97 -7.45
N THR A 973 -28.41 0.28 -7.84
CA THR A 973 -27.71 1.47 -7.35
C THR A 973 -28.62 2.27 -6.39
N LEU A 974 -28.16 3.42 -5.88
CA LEU A 974 -28.97 4.25 -4.97
C LEU A 974 -30.26 4.76 -5.63
N VAL A 975 -30.15 5.09 -6.92
CA VAL A 975 -31.29 5.35 -7.80
C VAL A 975 -31.47 4.15 -8.72
N THR A 976 -32.63 3.50 -8.64
CA THR A 976 -32.98 2.35 -9.49
C THR A 976 -34.47 2.37 -9.79
N ASP A 977 -34.80 1.86 -10.97
CA ASP A 977 -36.18 1.63 -11.36
C ASP A 977 -36.68 0.33 -10.70
N GLN A 978 -37.99 0.21 -10.54
CA GLN A 978 -38.62 -1.04 -10.11
C GLN A 978 -38.94 -1.93 -11.32
N ASP A 979 -38.25 -3.07 -11.42
CA ASP A 979 -38.57 -4.13 -12.39
C ASP A 979 -39.03 -5.37 -11.61
N ASN A 980 -40.33 -5.68 -11.59
CA ASN A 980 -40.87 -6.77 -10.78
C ASN A 980 -42.13 -7.40 -11.37
N GLY A 981 -42.49 -8.59 -10.87
CA GLY A 981 -43.63 -9.36 -11.36
C GLY A 981 -44.14 -10.39 -10.36
N ILE A 982 -45.35 -10.90 -10.59
CA ILE A 982 -45.97 -11.95 -9.79
C ILE A 982 -46.31 -13.15 -10.67
N ILE A 983 -45.90 -14.33 -10.20
CA ILE A 983 -46.25 -15.64 -10.75
C ILE A 983 -47.14 -16.34 -9.72
N TYR A 984 -48.30 -16.85 -10.11
CA TYR A 984 -49.17 -17.60 -9.18
C TYR A 984 -49.69 -18.91 -9.77
N MET A 985 -50.14 -19.81 -8.90
CA MET A 985 -50.69 -21.12 -9.28
C MET A 985 -52.12 -20.99 -9.84
N ALA A 986 -52.52 -21.89 -10.73
CA ALA A 986 -53.59 -21.66 -11.71
C ALA A 986 -55.00 -21.37 -11.14
N SER A 987 -55.46 -20.12 -11.27
CA SER A 987 -56.82 -19.71 -11.65
C SER A 987 -56.81 -18.24 -12.07
N ALA A 988 -57.24 -17.92 -13.31
CA ALA A 988 -57.28 -16.53 -13.80
C ALA A 988 -58.21 -15.63 -12.96
N GLU A 989 -59.17 -16.24 -12.26
CA GLU A 989 -60.12 -15.58 -11.35
C GLU A 989 -59.43 -14.89 -10.16
N HIS A 990 -58.19 -15.30 -9.82
CA HIS A 990 -57.40 -14.70 -8.73
C HIS A 990 -56.54 -13.51 -9.18
N GLN A 991 -56.49 -13.17 -10.48
CA GLN A 991 -55.68 -12.05 -10.99
C GLN A 991 -56.00 -10.70 -10.32
N PRO A 992 -57.27 -10.33 -10.05
CA PRO A 992 -57.59 -9.06 -9.40
C PRO A 992 -56.95 -8.91 -8.01
N TYR A 993 -56.88 -9.99 -7.23
CA TYR A 993 -56.23 -9.99 -5.91
C TYR A 993 -54.73 -9.68 -6.05
N PHE A 994 -54.04 -10.40 -6.94
CA PHE A 994 -52.59 -10.22 -7.13
C PHE A 994 -52.24 -8.90 -7.83
N LEU A 995 -53.14 -8.33 -8.63
CA LEU A 995 -52.97 -6.99 -9.20
C LEU A 995 -53.06 -5.91 -8.12
N ALA A 996 -54.07 -5.98 -7.24
CA ALA A 996 -54.17 -5.07 -6.10
C ALA A 996 -52.95 -5.19 -5.16
N LEU A 997 -52.50 -6.42 -4.91
CA LEU A 997 -51.26 -6.69 -4.17
C LEU A 997 -50.04 -6.04 -4.86
N GLY A 998 -49.88 -6.25 -6.17
CA GLY A 998 -48.79 -5.69 -6.96
C GLY A 998 -48.81 -4.16 -7.01
N GLU A 999 -49.98 -3.54 -7.11
CA GLU A 999 -50.16 -2.08 -7.05
C GLU A 999 -49.72 -1.53 -5.69
N ARG A 1000 -50.16 -2.15 -4.59
CA ARG A 1000 -49.78 -1.73 -3.24
C ARG A 1000 -48.28 -1.82 -2.99
N ILE A 1001 -47.64 -2.89 -3.46
CA ILE A 1001 -46.18 -3.08 -3.37
C ILE A 1001 -45.46 -2.03 -4.23
N SER A 1002 -45.92 -1.79 -5.46
CA SER A 1002 -45.29 -0.82 -6.38
C SER A 1002 -45.32 0.61 -5.82
N GLN A 1003 -46.43 0.99 -5.17
CA GLN A 1003 -46.57 2.28 -4.46
C GLN A 1003 -45.60 2.38 -3.27
N GLY A 1004 -45.45 1.30 -2.50
CA GLY A 1004 -44.49 1.24 -1.40
C GLY A 1004 -43.04 1.34 -1.88
N LEU A 1005 -42.70 0.68 -2.99
CA LEU A 1005 -41.36 0.72 -3.60
C LEU A 1005 -41.01 2.14 -4.09
N ASP A 1006 -41.97 2.83 -4.71
CA ASP A 1006 -41.80 4.24 -5.11
C ASP A 1006 -41.56 5.15 -3.90
N ALA A 1007 -42.33 4.95 -2.81
CA ALA A 1007 -42.17 5.72 -1.58
C ALA A 1007 -40.79 5.55 -0.91
N ILE A 1008 -40.15 4.39 -1.04
CA ILE A 1008 -38.78 4.13 -0.53
C ILE A 1008 -37.68 4.51 -1.56
N GLY A 1009 -38.03 5.18 -2.65
CA GLY A 1009 -37.11 5.70 -3.66
C GLY A 1009 -36.73 4.72 -4.78
N ALA A 1010 -37.55 3.72 -5.08
CA ALA A 1010 -37.45 2.91 -6.30
C ALA A 1010 -38.53 3.36 -7.31
N SER A 1011 -38.16 4.29 -8.18
CA SER A 1011 -39.08 4.96 -9.10
C SER A 1011 -39.79 3.98 -10.02
N TYR A 1012 -41.05 4.28 -10.35
CA TYR A 1012 -41.81 3.53 -11.37
C TYR A 1012 -41.02 3.37 -12.66
N CYS A 1013 -41.03 2.16 -13.21
CA CYS A 1013 -40.36 1.86 -14.47
C CYS A 1013 -41.15 2.46 -15.65
N ASP A 1014 -40.47 3.25 -16.50
CA ASP A 1014 -41.05 3.86 -17.70
C ASP A 1014 -41.63 2.80 -18.67
N GLY A 1015 -41.01 1.62 -18.72
CA GLY A 1015 -41.45 0.46 -19.50
C GLY A 1015 -42.65 -0.29 -18.91
N LYS A 1016 -43.18 0.16 -17.76
CA LYS A 1016 -44.28 -0.46 -17.01
C LYS A 1016 -44.05 -1.94 -16.65
N VAL A 1017 -42.80 -2.31 -16.38
CA VAL A 1017 -42.38 -3.68 -16.01
C VAL A 1017 -42.58 -3.93 -14.52
N MET A 1018 -43.83 -3.97 -14.08
CA MET A 1018 -44.20 -4.00 -12.67
C MET A 1018 -45.37 -4.95 -12.40
N ALA A 1019 -45.41 -5.54 -11.20
CA ALA A 1019 -46.48 -6.42 -10.73
C ALA A 1019 -47.88 -5.76 -10.71
N SER A 1020 -47.93 -4.44 -10.70
CA SER A 1020 -49.16 -3.64 -10.84
C SER A 1020 -49.77 -3.71 -12.26
N ASN A 1021 -49.00 -4.17 -13.25
CA ASN A 1021 -49.45 -4.30 -14.63
C ASN A 1021 -49.91 -5.75 -14.90
N PRO A 1022 -51.12 -5.97 -15.47
CA PRO A 1022 -51.61 -7.29 -15.84
C PRO A 1022 -50.67 -8.10 -16.73
N ALA A 1023 -49.77 -7.43 -17.47
CA ALA A 1023 -48.76 -8.09 -18.27
C ALA A 1023 -47.75 -8.90 -17.43
N TRP A 1024 -47.48 -8.49 -16.19
CA TRP A 1024 -46.46 -9.05 -15.29
C TRP A 1024 -47.04 -9.68 -14.02
N CYS A 1025 -48.36 -9.77 -13.93
CA CYS A 1025 -49.08 -10.42 -12.84
C CYS A 1025 -50.00 -11.50 -13.41
N LYS A 1026 -49.50 -12.73 -13.49
CA LYS A 1026 -50.11 -13.81 -14.29
C LYS A 1026 -49.87 -15.20 -13.69
N PRO A 1027 -50.72 -16.18 -14.01
CA PRO A 1027 -50.47 -17.55 -13.58
C PRO A 1027 -49.27 -18.15 -14.33
N LEU A 1028 -48.60 -19.13 -13.73
CA LEU A 1028 -47.39 -19.79 -14.29
C LEU A 1028 -47.59 -20.25 -15.75
N GLU A 1029 -48.74 -20.83 -16.07
CA GLU A 1029 -49.02 -21.32 -17.42
C GLU A 1029 -49.17 -20.20 -18.46
N ALA A 1030 -49.65 -19.02 -18.05
CA ALA A 1030 -49.69 -17.85 -18.91
C ALA A 1030 -48.29 -17.28 -19.15
N TRP A 1031 -47.43 -17.26 -18.12
CA TRP A 1031 -46.03 -16.91 -18.26
C TRP A 1031 -45.32 -17.83 -19.27
N LYS A 1032 -45.42 -19.16 -19.10
CA LYS A 1032 -44.84 -20.14 -20.04
C LYS A 1032 -45.33 -19.96 -21.48
N ARG A 1033 -46.63 -19.68 -21.65
CA ARG A 1033 -47.23 -19.43 -22.97
C ARG A 1033 -46.70 -18.15 -23.61
N ASP A 1034 -46.66 -17.05 -22.87
CA ASP A 1034 -46.16 -15.77 -23.36
C ASP A 1034 -44.69 -15.87 -23.76
N PHE A 1035 -43.88 -16.60 -22.98
CA PHE A 1035 -42.49 -16.88 -23.36
C PHE A 1035 -42.39 -17.67 -24.66
N ASN A 1036 -43.15 -18.75 -24.81
CA ASN A 1036 -43.14 -19.51 -26.05
C ASN A 1036 -43.58 -18.66 -27.24
N LEU A 1037 -44.65 -17.85 -27.09
CA LEU A 1037 -45.12 -16.95 -28.14
C LEU A 1037 -44.03 -15.94 -28.54
N ARG A 1038 -43.35 -15.35 -27.57
CA ARG A 1038 -42.30 -14.35 -27.77
C ARG A 1038 -41.00 -14.92 -28.35
N ILE A 1039 -40.62 -16.13 -27.93
CA ILE A 1039 -39.48 -16.86 -28.50
C ILE A 1039 -39.79 -17.31 -29.94
N ASN A 1040 -41.07 -17.64 -30.23
CA ASN A 1040 -41.52 -18.07 -31.56
C ASN A 1040 -41.76 -16.91 -32.54
N ASN A 1041 -42.19 -15.74 -32.07
CA ASN A 1041 -42.44 -14.55 -32.89
C ASN A 1041 -41.64 -13.33 -32.39
N PRO A 1042 -40.30 -13.36 -32.49
CA PRO A 1042 -39.43 -12.29 -32.01
C PRO A 1042 -39.54 -11.01 -32.85
N GLU A 1043 -40.41 -10.08 -32.47
CA GLU A 1043 -40.45 -8.71 -33.02
C GLU A 1043 -39.51 -7.75 -32.27
N ALA A 1044 -38.86 -6.81 -32.99
CA ALA A 1044 -37.77 -5.99 -32.47
C ALA A 1044 -38.14 -4.98 -31.35
N GLN A 1045 -39.42 -4.65 -31.15
CA GLN A 1045 -39.87 -3.78 -30.05
C GLN A 1045 -40.22 -4.59 -28.80
N GLN A 1046 -40.75 -5.80 -28.98
CA GLN A 1046 -41.07 -6.73 -27.90
C GLN A 1046 -39.81 -7.36 -27.27
N MET A 1047 -38.66 -7.28 -27.96
CA MET A 1047 -37.36 -7.80 -27.52
C MET A 1047 -36.66 -6.98 -26.42
N VAL A 1048 -36.92 -5.66 -26.28
CA VAL A 1048 -36.38 -4.87 -25.14
C VAL A 1048 -36.96 -5.43 -23.84
N ASP A 1049 -38.28 -5.59 -23.80
CA ASP A 1049 -39.01 -6.16 -22.68
C ASP A 1049 -38.47 -7.57 -22.36
N LEU A 1050 -38.29 -8.43 -23.38
CA LEU A 1050 -37.71 -9.78 -23.24
C LEU A 1050 -36.36 -9.83 -22.54
N SER A 1051 -35.49 -8.84 -22.77
CA SER A 1051 -34.15 -8.84 -22.20
C SER A 1051 -34.16 -8.72 -20.67
N ILE A 1052 -35.14 -8.00 -20.11
CA ILE A 1052 -35.35 -7.85 -18.67
C ILE A 1052 -35.88 -9.16 -18.06
N PHE A 1053 -36.69 -9.92 -18.81
CA PHE A 1053 -37.29 -11.19 -18.34
C PHE A 1053 -36.31 -12.33 -18.13
N PHE A 1054 -35.11 -12.28 -18.69
CA PHE A 1054 -34.11 -13.33 -18.45
C PHE A 1054 -33.30 -13.10 -17.17
N ASP A 1055 -33.46 -11.96 -16.52
CA ASP A 1055 -32.76 -11.61 -15.28
C ASP A 1055 -33.72 -11.61 -14.10
N PHE A 1056 -34.55 -12.66 -13.96
CA PHE A 1056 -35.51 -12.75 -12.85
C PHE A 1056 -34.99 -13.62 -11.71
N ARG A 1057 -35.29 -13.22 -10.47
CA ARG A 1057 -34.97 -13.94 -9.24
C ARG A 1057 -36.15 -13.87 -8.27
N LEU A 1058 -36.36 -14.94 -7.49
CA LEU A 1058 -37.33 -14.93 -6.40
C LEU A 1058 -36.92 -13.92 -5.32
N ILE A 1059 -37.87 -13.09 -4.91
CA ILE A 1059 -37.76 -12.26 -3.70
C ILE A 1059 -38.61 -12.87 -2.58
N HIS A 1060 -39.87 -13.21 -2.88
CA HIS A 1060 -40.80 -13.72 -1.87
C HIS A 1060 -41.73 -14.79 -2.46
N GLY A 1061 -42.11 -15.78 -1.66
CA GLY A 1061 -43.10 -16.80 -2.03
C GLY A 1061 -42.50 -18.12 -2.50
N ASP A 1062 -43.21 -18.81 -3.39
CA ASP A 1062 -42.91 -20.19 -3.76
C ASP A 1062 -41.78 -20.30 -4.82
N MET A 1063 -40.64 -20.83 -4.41
CA MET A 1063 -39.49 -21.06 -5.27
C MET A 1063 -39.77 -22.05 -6.41
N GLN A 1064 -40.70 -22.98 -6.22
CA GLN A 1064 -41.00 -24.01 -7.21
C GLN A 1064 -41.60 -23.40 -8.48
N LEU A 1065 -42.44 -22.35 -8.36
CA LEU A 1065 -42.97 -21.60 -9.50
C LEU A 1065 -41.87 -20.94 -10.35
N VAL A 1066 -40.86 -20.39 -9.69
CA VAL A 1066 -39.71 -19.75 -10.34
C VAL A 1066 -38.81 -20.78 -11.02
N GLN A 1067 -38.56 -21.92 -10.37
CA GLN A 1067 -37.77 -23.02 -10.92
C GLN A 1067 -38.45 -23.64 -12.15
N ASP A 1068 -39.76 -23.87 -12.08
CA ASP A 1068 -40.53 -24.42 -13.21
C ASP A 1068 -40.52 -23.48 -14.41
N LEU A 1069 -40.66 -22.17 -14.17
CA LEU A 1069 -40.57 -21.17 -15.23
C LEU A 1069 -39.17 -21.13 -15.85
N ARG A 1070 -38.11 -21.16 -15.01
CA ARG A 1070 -36.72 -21.13 -15.46
C ARG A 1070 -36.34 -22.39 -16.25
N LYS A 1071 -36.81 -23.56 -15.80
CA LYS A 1071 -36.65 -24.83 -16.51
C LYS A 1071 -37.34 -24.80 -17.87
N HIS A 1072 -38.58 -24.29 -17.92
CA HIS A 1072 -39.31 -24.12 -19.17
C HIS A 1072 -38.56 -23.20 -20.14
N LEU A 1073 -38.08 -22.05 -19.67
CA LEU A 1073 -37.27 -21.12 -20.46
C LEU A 1073 -36.01 -21.75 -21.04
N SER A 1074 -35.25 -22.47 -20.21
CA SER A 1074 -34.03 -23.17 -20.62
C SER A 1074 -34.32 -24.16 -21.76
N LEU A 1075 -35.38 -24.96 -21.62
CA LEU A 1075 -35.80 -25.91 -22.65
C LEU A 1075 -36.30 -25.22 -23.93
N SER A 1076 -37.08 -24.15 -23.80
CA SER A 1076 -37.61 -23.42 -24.96
C SER A 1076 -36.55 -22.68 -25.78
N LEU A 1077 -35.38 -22.39 -25.19
CA LEU A 1077 -34.26 -21.72 -25.85
C LEU A 1077 -33.25 -22.67 -26.51
N GLN A 1078 -33.33 -23.98 -26.21
CA GLN A 1078 -32.45 -24.97 -26.85
C GLN A 1078 -32.66 -24.97 -28.37
N ASP A 1079 -31.56 -24.89 -29.12
CA ASP A 1079 -31.50 -24.93 -30.58
C ASP A 1079 -32.28 -23.81 -31.31
N ARG A 1080 -32.58 -22.69 -30.65
CA ARG A 1080 -33.32 -21.54 -31.24
C ARG A 1080 -32.41 -20.45 -31.81
N HIS A 1081 -31.76 -20.74 -32.93
CA HIS A 1081 -30.84 -19.81 -33.60
C HIS A 1081 -31.48 -18.45 -33.96
N ASP A 1082 -32.72 -18.43 -34.45
CA ASP A 1082 -33.42 -17.19 -34.84
C ASP A 1082 -33.65 -16.23 -33.67
N PHE A 1083 -33.94 -16.77 -32.49
CA PHE A 1083 -34.11 -15.99 -31.27
C PHE A 1083 -32.80 -15.29 -30.90
N PHE A 1084 -31.69 -16.03 -30.88
CA PHE A 1084 -30.37 -15.48 -30.55
C PHE A 1084 -29.88 -14.47 -31.59
N HIS A 1085 -30.19 -14.68 -32.88
CA HIS A 1085 -29.95 -13.70 -33.93
C HIS A 1085 -30.69 -12.38 -33.66
N LEU A 1086 -31.99 -12.43 -33.38
CA LEU A 1086 -32.77 -11.22 -33.14
C LEU A 1086 -32.42 -10.55 -31.81
N PHE A 1087 -32.07 -11.33 -30.79
CA PHE A 1087 -31.57 -10.81 -29.52
C PHE A 1087 -30.23 -10.08 -29.71
N ALA A 1088 -29.31 -10.64 -30.49
CA ALA A 1088 -28.05 -10.00 -30.85
C ALA A 1088 -28.26 -8.67 -31.59
N LYS A 1089 -29.20 -8.64 -32.55
CA LYS A 1089 -29.58 -7.41 -33.28
C LYS A 1089 -30.12 -6.34 -32.34
N GLN A 1090 -30.85 -6.74 -31.30
CA GLN A 1090 -31.32 -5.84 -30.26
C GLN A 1090 -30.18 -5.30 -29.39
N ALA A 1091 -29.25 -6.17 -28.97
CA ALA A 1091 -28.11 -5.80 -28.14
C ALA A 1091 -27.18 -4.77 -28.81
N GLN A 1092 -27.20 -4.69 -30.15
CA GLN A 1092 -26.45 -3.71 -30.94
C GLN A 1092 -27.14 -2.34 -31.09
N LYS A 1093 -28.41 -2.17 -30.70
CA LYS A 1093 -29.14 -0.90 -30.90
C LYS A 1093 -28.57 0.26 -30.08
N PHE A 1094 -27.77 0.00 -29.04
CA PHE A 1094 -27.05 1.05 -28.34
C PHE A 1094 -26.02 1.69 -29.27
N LYS A 1095 -26.29 2.91 -29.74
CA LYS A 1095 -25.33 3.75 -30.47
C LYS A 1095 -24.65 4.65 -29.45
N ALA A 1096 -23.37 4.42 -29.18
CA ALA A 1096 -22.55 5.37 -28.44
C ALA A 1096 -22.65 6.75 -29.12
N PRO A 1097 -22.62 7.88 -28.37
CA PRO A 1097 -22.61 9.21 -28.96
C PRO A 1097 -21.32 9.44 -29.74
N THR A 1098 -21.25 8.92 -30.97
CA THR A 1098 -20.07 8.98 -31.85
C THR A 1098 -20.14 10.16 -32.83
N ARG A 1099 -21.25 10.90 -32.87
CA ARG A 1099 -21.35 12.15 -33.65
C ARG A 1099 -20.65 13.28 -32.90
N GLY A 1100 -19.33 13.32 -33.03
CA GLY A 1100 -18.50 14.45 -32.60
C GLY A 1100 -17.06 14.12 -32.16
N ILE A 1101 -16.57 12.89 -32.35
CA ILE A 1101 -15.22 12.48 -31.91
C ILE A 1101 -14.34 12.00 -33.08
N SER A 1102 -14.90 11.76 -34.27
CA SER A 1102 -14.16 11.29 -35.45
C SER A 1102 -13.68 12.39 -36.43
N SER A 1103 -13.62 13.66 -36.03
CA SER A 1103 -13.11 14.74 -36.92
C SER A 1103 -12.13 15.72 -36.27
N GLY A 1104 -11.44 15.34 -35.19
CA GLY A 1104 -10.63 16.28 -34.40
C GLY A 1104 -9.10 16.16 -34.50
N LEU A 1105 -8.54 15.30 -35.36
CA LEU A 1105 -7.08 15.13 -35.48
C LEU A 1105 -6.49 15.60 -36.82
N LEU A 1106 -7.20 16.48 -37.53
CA LEU A 1106 -6.71 17.30 -38.64
C LEU A 1106 -7.27 18.72 -38.42
N GLY A 1107 -6.39 19.71 -38.46
CA GLY A 1107 -6.57 21.05 -37.89
C GLY A 1107 -7.80 21.88 -38.32
N ILE A 1108 -8.10 22.86 -37.46
CA ILE A 1108 -8.86 24.10 -37.68
C ILE A 1108 -10.32 23.91 -38.09
N GLY A 1109 -11.22 24.06 -37.13
CA GLY A 1109 -12.64 24.26 -37.37
C GLY A 1109 -13.40 24.42 -36.06
N SER A 1110 -13.73 25.66 -35.71
CA SER A 1110 -14.67 26.02 -34.64
C SER A 1110 -16.02 25.32 -34.86
N VAL A 1111 -16.43 24.47 -33.93
CA VAL A 1111 -17.83 24.03 -33.79
C VAL A 1111 -18.17 24.06 -32.29
N ASP A 1112 -19.32 24.67 -32.00
CA ASP A 1112 -19.78 25.21 -30.72
C ASP A 1112 -19.54 24.35 -29.47
N SER A 1113 -19.25 25.09 -28.41
CA SER A 1113 -19.49 24.76 -27.01
C SER A 1113 -20.94 24.27 -26.81
N GLY A 1114 -21.11 22.95 -26.73
CA GLY A 1114 -22.34 22.30 -26.30
C GLY A 1114 -21.99 21.13 -25.39
N GLU A 1115 -22.40 21.24 -24.13
CA GLU A 1115 -22.24 20.26 -23.05
C GLU A 1115 -22.60 18.84 -23.52
N ARG A 1116 -21.62 17.94 -23.58
CA ARG A 1116 -21.86 16.53 -23.94
C ARG A 1116 -22.17 15.73 -22.68
N GLU A 1117 -23.43 15.35 -22.52
CA GLU A 1117 -23.92 14.50 -21.44
C GLU A 1117 -23.88 13.02 -21.84
N ILE A 1118 -23.52 12.15 -20.88
CA ILE A 1118 -23.57 10.69 -21.03
C ILE A 1118 -24.38 10.09 -19.89
N ASN A 1119 -25.36 9.27 -20.23
CA ASN A 1119 -26.08 8.45 -19.27
C ASN A 1119 -25.29 7.16 -18.98
N LEU A 1120 -24.82 7.00 -17.74
CA LEU A 1120 -24.01 5.87 -17.30
C LEU A 1120 -24.81 4.55 -17.22
N LYS A 1121 -26.13 4.62 -17.04
CA LYS A 1121 -27.01 3.43 -17.10
C LYS A 1121 -26.99 2.87 -18.50
N ASP A 1122 -27.12 3.71 -19.53
CA ASP A 1122 -27.12 3.24 -20.91
C ASP A 1122 -25.75 2.74 -21.35
N LEU A 1123 -24.68 3.34 -20.84
CA LEU A 1123 -23.31 2.93 -21.11
C LEU A 1123 -22.98 1.51 -20.60
N ILE A 1124 -23.58 1.07 -19.48
CA ILE A 1124 -23.32 -0.26 -18.93
C ILE A 1124 -24.10 -1.37 -19.64
N MET A 1125 -25.20 -1.02 -20.31
CA MET A 1125 -26.13 -1.98 -20.92
C MET A 1125 -25.51 -2.90 -21.98
N PRO A 1126 -24.62 -2.45 -22.87
CA PRO A 1126 -23.94 -3.32 -23.83
C PRO A 1126 -23.16 -4.46 -23.16
N ILE A 1127 -22.52 -4.17 -22.03
CA ILE A 1127 -21.73 -5.15 -21.27
C ILE A 1127 -22.68 -6.18 -20.63
N VAL A 1128 -23.78 -5.72 -20.02
CA VAL A 1128 -24.83 -6.59 -19.44
C VAL A 1128 -25.45 -7.47 -20.53
N ASN A 1129 -25.78 -6.89 -21.68
CA ASN A 1129 -26.39 -7.61 -22.80
C ASN A 1129 -25.43 -8.64 -23.41
N PHE A 1130 -24.14 -8.34 -23.50
CA PHE A 1130 -23.12 -9.30 -23.90
C PHE A 1130 -23.11 -10.50 -22.94
N ALA A 1131 -22.93 -10.27 -21.64
CA ALA A 1131 -22.90 -11.33 -20.65
C ALA A 1131 -24.19 -12.18 -20.66
N ARG A 1132 -25.35 -11.53 -20.76
CA ARG A 1132 -26.66 -12.19 -20.81
C ARG A 1132 -26.83 -13.05 -22.07
N LEU A 1133 -26.54 -12.50 -23.25
CA LEU A 1133 -26.72 -13.20 -24.53
C LEU A 1133 -25.89 -14.50 -24.56
N TYR A 1134 -24.61 -14.41 -24.18
CA TYR A 1134 -23.72 -15.56 -24.17
C TYR A 1134 -24.08 -16.55 -23.05
N ALA A 1135 -24.52 -16.06 -21.89
CA ALA A 1135 -25.01 -16.92 -20.81
C ALA A 1135 -26.23 -17.74 -21.25
N LEU A 1136 -27.21 -17.10 -21.90
CA LEU A 1136 -28.41 -17.78 -22.40
C LEU A 1136 -28.08 -18.80 -23.49
N LYS A 1137 -27.22 -18.47 -24.46
CA LYS A 1137 -26.76 -19.41 -25.51
C LYS A 1137 -26.09 -20.65 -24.92
N ASN A 1138 -25.40 -20.51 -23.79
CA ASN A 1138 -24.66 -21.60 -23.14
C ASN A 1138 -25.40 -22.19 -21.93
N ASN A 1139 -26.71 -21.93 -21.80
CA ASN A 1139 -27.56 -22.45 -20.75
C ASN A 1139 -27.04 -22.19 -19.32
N ILE A 1140 -26.49 -20.99 -19.10
CA ILE A 1140 -26.03 -20.52 -17.79
C ILE A 1140 -27.20 -19.84 -17.06
N GLN A 1141 -27.49 -20.29 -15.85
CA GLN A 1141 -28.70 -19.93 -15.09
C GLN A 1141 -28.49 -18.75 -14.12
N GLN A 1142 -27.24 -18.36 -13.90
CA GLN A 1142 -26.86 -17.19 -13.11
C GLN A 1142 -27.39 -15.91 -13.77
N THR A 1143 -27.79 -14.93 -12.96
CA THR A 1143 -28.30 -13.64 -13.43
C THR A 1143 -27.28 -12.52 -13.31
N ASN A 1144 -26.42 -12.56 -12.29
CA ASN A 1144 -25.39 -11.55 -12.06
C ASN A 1144 -24.41 -11.47 -13.25
N THR A 1145 -24.11 -10.24 -13.68
CA THR A 1145 -23.32 -9.93 -14.87
C THR A 1145 -21.88 -10.45 -14.74
N LEU A 1146 -21.24 -10.20 -13.60
CA LEU A 1146 -19.85 -10.60 -13.37
C LEU A 1146 -19.73 -12.12 -13.15
N GLU A 1147 -20.69 -12.74 -12.46
CA GLU A 1147 -20.73 -14.20 -12.33
C GLU A 1147 -20.90 -14.88 -13.69
N ARG A 1148 -21.78 -14.35 -14.57
CA ARG A 1148 -21.93 -14.84 -15.94
C ARG A 1148 -20.59 -14.77 -16.69
N MET A 1149 -19.86 -13.66 -16.61
CA MET A 1149 -18.56 -13.53 -17.26
C MET A 1149 -17.54 -14.54 -16.75
N SER A 1150 -17.45 -14.73 -15.43
CA SER A 1150 -16.55 -15.72 -14.81
C SER A 1150 -16.85 -17.13 -15.35
N ILE A 1151 -18.12 -17.53 -15.34
CA ILE A 1151 -18.52 -18.87 -15.82
C ILE A 1151 -18.27 -19.01 -17.33
N LEU A 1152 -18.48 -17.95 -18.12
CA LEU A 1152 -18.17 -17.97 -19.55
C LEU A 1152 -16.67 -18.14 -19.81
N ALA A 1153 -15.81 -17.53 -18.98
CA ALA A 1153 -14.37 -17.67 -19.07
C ALA A 1153 -13.89 -19.06 -18.61
N GLU A 1154 -14.43 -19.57 -17.50
CA GLU A 1154 -14.17 -20.93 -16.99
C GLU A 1154 -14.52 -22.00 -18.02
N ARG A 1155 -15.58 -21.78 -18.82
CA ARG A 1155 -15.99 -22.67 -19.91
C ARG A 1155 -15.25 -22.42 -21.23
N GLY A 1156 -14.30 -21.49 -21.28
CA GLY A 1156 -13.51 -21.18 -22.48
C GLY A 1156 -14.28 -20.46 -23.60
N ILE A 1157 -15.48 -19.94 -23.33
CA ILE A 1157 -16.30 -19.22 -24.32
C ILE A 1157 -15.74 -17.81 -24.57
N ILE A 1158 -15.18 -17.20 -23.54
CA ILE A 1158 -14.41 -15.96 -23.63
C ILE A 1158 -13.03 -16.17 -23.00
N SER A 1159 -12.02 -15.40 -23.44
CA SER A 1159 -10.71 -15.47 -22.81
C SER A 1159 -10.74 -14.88 -21.39
N THR A 1160 -9.85 -15.36 -20.52
CA THR A 1160 -9.66 -14.79 -19.16
C THR A 1160 -9.34 -13.30 -19.23
N ASN A 1161 -8.48 -12.90 -20.17
CA ASN A 1161 -8.11 -11.50 -20.37
C ASN A 1161 -9.32 -10.62 -20.75
N THR A 1162 -10.20 -11.13 -21.62
CA THR A 1162 -11.46 -10.46 -21.97
C THR A 1162 -12.40 -10.35 -20.78
N CYS A 1163 -12.48 -11.38 -19.94
CA CYS A 1163 -13.27 -11.37 -18.72
C CYS A 1163 -12.77 -10.31 -17.72
N ASP A 1164 -11.45 -10.21 -17.53
CA ASP A 1164 -10.84 -9.25 -16.61
C ASP A 1164 -11.04 -7.80 -17.09
N GLU A 1165 -10.84 -7.55 -18.39
CA GLU A 1165 -11.03 -6.22 -19.02
C GLU A 1165 -12.50 -5.77 -18.94
N MET A 1166 -13.45 -6.66 -19.23
CA MET A 1166 -14.88 -6.40 -19.09
C MET A 1166 -15.28 -6.15 -17.65
N SER A 1167 -14.80 -6.98 -16.71
CA SER A 1167 -15.15 -6.87 -15.29
C SER A 1167 -14.65 -5.55 -14.72
N THR A 1168 -13.40 -5.18 -15.04
CA THR A 1168 -12.80 -3.91 -14.62
C THR A 1168 -13.58 -2.72 -15.18
N THR A 1169 -13.95 -2.76 -16.46
CA THR A 1169 -14.72 -1.69 -17.11
C THR A 1169 -16.11 -1.57 -16.51
N TYR A 1170 -16.81 -2.69 -16.30
CA TYR A 1170 -18.14 -2.74 -15.69
C TYR A 1170 -18.13 -2.14 -14.27
N GLU A 1171 -17.19 -2.59 -13.42
CA GLU A 1171 -17.06 -2.09 -12.06
C GLU A 1171 -16.71 -0.60 -12.02
N TYR A 1172 -15.88 -0.12 -12.95
CA TYR A 1172 -15.53 1.30 -13.06
C TYR A 1172 -16.73 2.18 -13.44
N VAL A 1173 -17.52 1.80 -14.45
CA VAL A 1173 -18.72 2.56 -14.86
C VAL A 1173 -19.75 2.57 -13.72
N LEU A 1174 -19.90 1.45 -13.02
CA LEU A 1174 -20.80 1.33 -11.87
C LEU A 1174 -20.33 2.16 -10.67
N LEU A 1175 -19.01 2.27 -10.43
CA LEU A 1175 -18.43 3.17 -9.44
C LEU A 1175 -18.73 4.63 -9.78
N MET A 1176 -18.51 5.04 -11.03
CA MET A 1176 -18.82 6.40 -11.48
C MET A 1176 -20.30 6.72 -11.25
N ARG A 1177 -21.18 5.78 -11.56
CA ARG A 1177 -22.62 5.93 -11.39
C ARG A 1177 -23.00 6.13 -9.92
N LEU A 1178 -22.46 5.32 -9.01
CA LEU A 1178 -22.70 5.48 -7.58
C LEU A 1178 -22.12 6.79 -7.03
N LYS A 1179 -20.90 7.18 -7.44
CA LYS A 1179 -20.29 8.45 -7.03
C LYS A 1179 -21.10 9.67 -7.50
N ASN A 1180 -21.61 9.64 -8.73
CA ASN A 1180 -22.49 10.69 -9.26
C ASN A 1180 -23.74 10.85 -8.39
N GLN A 1181 -24.42 9.74 -8.11
CA GLN A 1181 -25.62 9.73 -7.27
C GLN A 1181 -25.34 10.21 -5.85
N ILE A 1182 -24.23 9.79 -5.23
CA ILE A 1182 -23.82 10.25 -3.89
C ILE A 1182 -23.58 11.77 -3.89
N SER A 1183 -22.85 12.30 -4.88
CA SER A 1183 -22.56 13.74 -4.99
C SER A 1183 -23.85 14.55 -5.11
N GLN A 1184 -24.78 14.12 -5.96
CA GLN A 1184 -26.07 14.78 -6.12
C GLN A 1184 -26.91 14.74 -4.84
N ILE A 1185 -26.92 13.61 -4.13
CA ILE A 1185 -27.62 13.46 -2.85
C ILE A 1185 -27.02 14.40 -1.79
N ASP A 1186 -25.69 14.50 -1.70
CA ASP A 1186 -25.01 15.40 -0.77
C ASP A 1186 -25.29 16.89 -1.07
N GLU A 1187 -25.46 17.23 -2.34
CA GLU A 1187 -25.85 18.56 -2.81
C GLU A 1187 -27.36 18.83 -2.68
N ASN A 1188 -28.13 17.91 -2.09
CA ASN A 1188 -29.60 17.94 -2.00
C ASN A 1188 -30.30 18.07 -3.37
N GLN A 1189 -29.68 17.56 -4.43
CA GLN A 1189 -30.25 17.46 -5.77
C GLN A 1189 -30.93 16.10 -5.95
N GLN A 1190 -31.86 16.01 -6.90
CA GLN A 1190 -32.45 14.73 -7.30
C GLN A 1190 -31.38 13.91 -8.05
N PRO A 1191 -30.96 12.76 -7.51
CA PRO A 1191 -29.90 11.97 -8.13
C PRO A 1191 -30.37 11.33 -9.44
N ASP A 1192 -29.49 11.30 -10.42
CA ASP A 1192 -29.72 10.68 -11.73
C ASP A 1192 -28.52 9.83 -12.17
N ASN A 1193 -28.50 9.43 -13.44
CA ASN A 1193 -27.44 8.60 -14.02
C ASN A 1193 -26.59 9.37 -15.05
N THR A 1194 -26.75 10.70 -15.14
CA THR A 1194 -26.18 11.51 -16.22
C THR A 1194 -24.95 12.25 -15.74
N VAL A 1195 -23.88 12.22 -16.54
CA VAL A 1195 -22.62 12.93 -16.25
C VAL A 1195 -22.22 13.81 -17.41
N GLN A 1196 -21.74 15.01 -17.11
CA GLN A 1196 -21.21 15.97 -18.09
C GLN A 1196 -19.71 15.71 -18.34
N LEU A 1197 -19.36 15.37 -19.59
CA LEU A 1197 -17.99 15.04 -19.99
C LEU A 1197 -16.98 16.16 -19.68
N GLY A 1198 -17.37 17.42 -19.94
CA GLY A 1198 -16.49 18.58 -19.74
C GLY A 1198 -16.18 18.91 -18.28
N LYS A 1199 -16.91 18.33 -17.31
CA LYS A 1199 -16.67 18.51 -15.88
C LYS A 1199 -15.84 17.38 -15.26
N LEU A 1200 -15.55 16.32 -16.01
CA LEU A 1200 -14.72 15.21 -15.56
C LEU A 1200 -13.23 15.56 -15.72
N ALA A 1201 -12.41 15.18 -14.74
CA ALA A 1201 -10.95 15.26 -14.87
C ALA A 1201 -10.43 14.36 -16.01
N ASP A 1202 -9.32 14.75 -16.63
CA ASP A 1202 -8.73 14.10 -17.83
C ASP A 1202 -8.54 12.57 -17.66
N LEU A 1203 -8.17 12.12 -16.47
CA LEU A 1203 -8.02 10.69 -16.15
C LEU A 1203 -9.36 9.94 -16.28
N HIS A 1204 -10.45 10.53 -15.78
CA HIS A 1204 -11.78 9.92 -15.86
C HIS A 1204 -12.31 9.91 -17.28
N GLN A 1205 -12.01 10.96 -18.07
CA GLN A 1205 -12.33 11.00 -19.50
C GLN A 1205 -11.58 9.89 -20.26
N THR A 1206 -10.29 9.69 -19.99
CA THR A 1206 -9.48 8.65 -20.63
C THR A 1206 -10.05 7.25 -20.37
N ARG A 1207 -10.36 6.91 -19.12
CA ARG A 1207 -10.98 5.61 -18.79
C ARG A 1207 -12.37 5.43 -19.39
N LEU A 1208 -13.13 6.50 -19.53
CA LEU A 1208 -14.43 6.47 -20.20
C LEU A 1208 -14.27 6.21 -21.71
N HIS A 1209 -13.22 6.75 -22.35
CA HIS A 1209 -12.88 6.44 -23.73
C HIS A 1209 -12.49 4.96 -23.91
N GLU A 1210 -11.70 4.40 -23.00
CA GLU A 1210 -11.36 2.98 -22.99
C GLU A 1210 -12.62 2.10 -22.87
N ALA A 1211 -13.55 2.47 -21.96
CA ALA A 1211 -14.83 1.78 -21.80
C ALA A 1211 -15.66 1.79 -23.09
N LEU A 1212 -15.72 2.92 -23.79
CA LEU A 1212 -16.42 3.06 -25.08
C LEU A 1212 -15.76 2.22 -26.19
N ALA A 1213 -14.43 2.16 -26.22
CA ALA A 1213 -13.69 1.34 -27.16
C ALA A 1213 -13.98 -0.16 -26.95
N LEU A 1214 -13.96 -0.61 -25.68
CA LEU A 1214 -14.31 -1.99 -25.33
C LEU A 1214 -15.74 -2.33 -25.78
N ILE A 1215 -16.72 -1.45 -25.48
CA ILE A 1215 -18.11 -1.64 -25.91
C ILE A 1215 -18.20 -1.85 -27.44
N SER A 1216 -17.45 -1.08 -28.22
CA SER A 1216 -17.41 -1.25 -29.69
C SER A 1216 -16.88 -2.63 -30.08
N VAL A 1217 -15.83 -3.13 -29.41
CA VAL A 1217 -15.31 -4.49 -29.63
C VAL A 1217 -16.36 -5.55 -29.29
N LEU A 1218 -17.11 -5.38 -28.20
CA LEU A 1218 -18.16 -6.32 -27.79
C LEU A 1218 -19.28 -6.39 -28.81
N GLN A 1219 -19.71 -5.23 -29.32
CA GLN A 1219 -20.76 -5.14 -30.34
C GLN A 1219 -20.33 -5.82 -31.65
N LYS A 1220 -19.08 -5.62 -32.08
CA LYS A 1220 -18.51 -6.31 -33.25
C LYS A 1220 -18.52 -7.82 -33.05
N ARG A 1221 -18.11 -8.28 -31.87
CA ARG A 1221 -18.12 -9.72 -31.55
C ARG A 1221 -19.53 -10.31 -31.56
N ILE A 1222 -20.51 -9.61 -30.99
CA ILE A 1222 -21.93 -10.00 -31.10
C ILE A 1222 -22.38 -10.07 -32.56
N SER A 1223 -21.95 -9.12 -33.39
CA SER A 1223 -22.26 -9.10 -34.84
C SER A 1223 -21.74 -10.34 -35.55
N PHE A 1224 -20.49 -10.70 -35.26
CA PHE A 1224 -19.84 -11.84 -35.84
C PHE A 1224 -20.48 -13.17 -35.37
N ASP A 1225 -20.58 -13.39 -34.05
CA ASP A 1225 -20.99 -14.66 -33.46
C ASP A 1225 -22.49 -15.00 -33.65
N PHE A 1226 -23.33 -14.01 -33.99
CA PHE A 1226 -24.81 -14.18 -34.02
C PHE A 1226 -25.50 -13.57 -35.24
N LEU A 1227 -24.96 -12.51 -35.85
CA LEU A 1227 -25.61 -11.82 -36.98
C LEU A 1227 -25.01 -12.17 -38.33
N GLY A 1228 -23.97 -13.00 -38.37
CA GLY A 1228 -23.31 -13.40 -39.61
C GLY A 1228 -22.42 -12.30 -40.21
N GLY A 1229 -21.98 -11.33 -39.40
CA GLY A 1229 -21.02 -10.32 -39.83
C GLY A 1229 -21.56 -9.33 -40.86
N ILE A 1230 -22.62 -8.59 -40.53
CA ILE A 1230 -23.00 -7.37 -41.26
C ILE A 1230 -23.22 -6.25 -40.23
N GLN A 1231 -22.17 -5.44 -40.02
CA GLN A 1231 -22.10 -3.99 -39.75
C GLN A 1231 -20.86 -3.61 -38.96
#